data_AF-A0A6C0AEM4-F1
#
_entry.id   AF-A0A6C0AEM4-F1
#
_cell.length_a   1.000
_cell.length_b   1.000
_cell.length_c   1.000
_cell.angle_alpha   90.00
_cell.angle_beta   90.00
_cell.angle_gamma   90.00
#
_symmetry.space_group_name_H-M   'P 1'
#
loop_
_entity.id
_entity.type
_entity.pdbx_description
1 polymer ?
#
loop_
_entity_poly.entity_id
_entity_poly.type
_entity_poly.pdbx_seq_one_letter_code
_entity_poly.pdbx_strand_id
1 'polypeptide(L)'
;MSKIINSYELNRINISGEINESTPSCVIIEIAMCMNAKLDKNKLLDPAYIDIIFNFVINGGVLENDFKKISNIKIIKEYEDIGFKEEDLPYIASFVNPDSKYEWDLDSLILAFRHLLSFYKNIPVIEENFQIGQKNPNCINNYNSCMLYKLCTFNEIKTNRNMTLSEMARAVKFLEKGHDALRDNLVSIIENLHKNELINLIISNELKVAPTPKILPPIQKKQIFVLDNEIKTYDFEKLVLAYNDLTNMDKLFSRIEPASDEESIILAALMFYINLTECSSPYQEFMEMKKNSNNNSFKNPYIPIDKYFKKKYLINPDWYDIKKTWTDKIPSIYDDNSVRIFAEAEGYKEDLEKGLSPLEVMRISRTTRTFYLGEHPDIKQNQKRQSRESSITSIDMDTGDDHDRKLILSFGIAEDSIFQLYKISELIDYFKNTNSFNDPFDNNEQISTHAINKLKNIASEKIKHLAPSPNKYDFENAKKTKNYKTPKTIVESQYLDLYNLILKIEKDLNTLSPETKNLKKIYKSNKTNINTFFNKILEMGYYMRGWKIKTEELPIEDTTYPEDKQGDVYINVTNSINNFNSFFQEIPIELKNILSSLQLMKAKKKDGDITLIKSTSSSEGLTILRRIEIVSQGENEIAGYSCIRLSSNFLLSSVYYYMEKLGLELPFDIKQLRQIS
;
A
#
# COMPACT_ATOMS: atom_id res chain seq x y z
N MET A 1 -54.20 5.84 16.92
CA MET A 1 -53.18 5.49 17.93
C MET A 1 -51.90 5.20 17.17
N SER A 2 -50.82 5.95 17.41
CA SER A 2 -49.54 5.69 16.75
C SER A 2 -49.02 4.29 17.09
N LYS A 3 -48.48 3.60 16.10
CA LYS A 3 -47.99 2.22 16.22
C LYS A 3 -46.65 2.22 16.97
N ILE A 4 -46.49 1.29 17.91
CA ILE A 4 -45.22 1.07 18.62
C ILE A 4 -44.30 0.28 17.69
N ILE A 5 -43.12 0.82 17.40
CA ILE A 5 -42.07 0.13 16.65
C ILE A 5 -41.28 -0.76 17.60
N ASN A 6 -40.77 -0.17 18.69
CA ASN A 6 -39.87 -0.83 19.62
C ASN A 6 -40.23 -0.48 21.07
N SER A 7 -39.88 -1.38 21.99
CA SER A 7 -39.97 -1.17 23.43
C SER A 7 -38.59 -1.41 24.03
N TYR A 8 -38.11 -0.46 24.82
CA TYR A 8 -36.78 -0.51 25.44
C TYR A 8 -36.90 -0.45 26.95
N GLU A 9 -36.29 -1.40 27.63
CA GLU A 9 -36.09 -1.36 29.07
C GLU A 9 -34.82 -0.57 29.37
N LEU A 10 -34.90 0.57 30.06
CA LEU A 10 -33.75 1.45 30.31
C LEU A 10 -32.79 0.88 31.37
N ASN A 11 -32.12 -0.22 31.02
CA ASN A 11 -31.14 -0.91 31.84
C ASN A 11 -29.84 -1.14 31.04
N ARG A 12 -28.70 -0.65 31.54
CA ARG A 12 -27.41 -0.80 30.84
C ARG A 12 -26.85 -2.23 30.89
N ILE A 13 -27.42 -3.12 31.70
CA ILE A 13 -27.12 -4.57 31.64
C ILE A 13 -27.38 -5.12 30.23
N ASN A 14 -28.43 -4.62 29.56
CA ASN A 14 -28.75 -5.00 28.17
C ASN A 14 -27.67 -4.56 27.16
N ILE A 15 -26.82 -3.60 27.51
CA ILE A 15 -25.66 -3.19 26.71
C ILE A 15 -24.45 -4.03 27.08
N SER A 16 -24.10 -4.08 28.38
CA SER A 16 -22.88 -4.74 28.85
C SER A 16 -22.90 -6.25 28.64
N GLY A 17 -24.09 -6.86 28.66
CA GLY A 17 -24.24 -8.31 28.73
C GLY A 17 -24.14 -8.82 30.17
N GLU A 18 -23.79 -10.11 30.32
CA GLU A 18 -23.64 -10.78 31.61
C GLU A 18 -22.53 -10.12 32.45
N ILE A 19 -22.81 -9.90 33.74
CA ILE A 19 -21.90 -9.28 34.70
C ILE A 19 -21.48 -10.35 35.70
N ASN A 20 -20.19 -10.51 35.91
CA ASN A 20 -19.60 -11.45 36.86
C ASN A 20 -18.51 -10.79 37.73
N GLU A 21 -17.82 -11.58 38.56
CA GLU A 21 -16.76 -11.12 39.47
C GLU A 21 -15.55 -10.50 38.74
N SER A 22 -15.34 -10.84 37.47
CA SER A 22 -14.27 -10.26 36.64
C SER A 22 -14.66 -8.94 35.95
N THR A 23 -15.91 -8.49 36.13
CA THR A 23 -16.40 -7.25 35.52
C THR A 23 -15.67 -6.03 36.09
N PRO A 24 -15.14 -5.12 35.27
CA PRO A 24 -14.44 -3.94 35.74
C PRO A 24 -15.31 -3.02 36.61
N SER A 25 -14.75 -2.43 37.67
CA SER A 25 -15.47 -1.53 38.58
C SER A 25 -16.12 -0.35 37.86
N CYS A 26 -15.48 0.20 36.83
CA CYS A 26 -16.04 1.30 36.04
C CYS A 26 -17.35 0.93 35.33
N VAL A 27 -17.52 -0.33 34.91
CA VAL A 27 -18.76 -0.84 34.29
C VAL A 27 -19.86 -0.95 35.34
N ILE A 28 -19.54 -1.55 36.50
CA ILE A 28 -20.50 -1.72 37.61
C ILE A 28 -21.03 -0.36 38.09
N ILE A 29 -20.12 0.59 38.31
CA ILE A 29 -20.45 1.96 38.72
C ILE A 29 -21.38 2.62 37.70
N GLU A 30 -21.06 2.49 36.41
CA GLU A 30 -21.82 3.11 35.34
C GLU A 30 -23.25 2.54 35.25
N ILE A 31 -23.41 1.22 35.40
CA ILE A 31 -24.72 0.57 35.43
C ILE A 31 -25.51 1.01 36.66
N ALA A 32 -24.89 1.02 37.85
CA ALA A 32 -25.53 1.46 39.08
C ALA A 32 -25.99 2.92 39.01
N MET A 33 -25.19 3.82 38.43
CA MET A 33 -25.57 5.22 38.21
C MET A 33 -26.79 5.35 37.28
N CYS A 34 -26.88 4.53 36.23
CA CYS A 34 -28.06 4.50 35.34
C CYS A 34 -29.31 3.95 36.01
N MET A 35 -29.13 3.10 37.02
CA MET A 35 -30.18 2.69 37.95
C MET A 35 -30.46 3.75 39.01
N ASN A 36 -29.98 4.99 38.88
CA ASN A 36 -30.15 6.08 39.86
C ASN A 36 -29.58 5.78 41.26
N ALA A 37 -28.60 4.89 41.39
CA ALA A 37 -27.92 4.66 42.66
C ALA A 37 -27.12 5.90 43.08
N LYS A 38 -27.29 6.33 44.33
CA LYS A 38 -26.48 7.41 44.92
C LYS A 38 -25.16 6.81 45.43
N LEU A 39 -24.10 6.97 44.64
CA LEU A 39 -22.79 6.43 44.97
C LEU A 39 -21.96 7.44 45.77
N ASP A 40 -21.30 6.96 46.82
CA ASP A 40 -20.32 7.74 47.59
C ASP A 40 -18.99 7.76 46.83
N LYS A 41 -18.66 8.91 46.23
CA LYS A 41 -17.45 9.09 45.41
C LYS A 41 -16.16 8.77 46.17
N ASN A 42 -16.13 8.95 47.49
CA ASN A 42 -14.94 8.71 48.31
C ASN A 42 -14.68 7.21 48.54
N LYS A 43 -15.71 6.37 48.33
CA LYS A 43 -15.64 4.92 48.52
C LYS A 43 -15.49 4.13 47.22
N LEU A 44 -15.49 4.79 46.06
CA LEU A 44 -15.39 4.10 44.76
C LEU A 44 -14.04 3.37 44.54
N LEU A 45 -13.05 3.61 45.39
CA LEU A 45 -11.77 2.90 45.40
C LEU A 45 -11.73 1.74 46.41
N ASP A 46 -12.75 1.60 47.27
CA ASP A 46 -12.84 0.53 48.26
C ASP A 46 -13.46 -0.73 47.61
N PRO A 47 -12.72 -1.86 47.51
CA PRO A 47 -13.23 -3.10 46.94
C PRO A 47 -14.51 -3.60 47.60
N ALA A 48 -14.64 -3.47 48.93
CA ALA A 48 -15.83 -3.92 49.64
C ALA A 48 -17.07 -3.11 49.25
N TYR A 49 -16.90 -1.80 49.02
CA TYR A 49 -17.98 -0.95 48.54
C TYR A 49 -18.38 -1.30 47.10
N ILE A 50 -17.41 -1.62 46.23
CA ILE A 50 -17.69 -2.08 44.87
C ILE A 50 -18.46 -3.40 44.87
N ASP A 51 -18.14 -4.34 45.76
CA ASP A 51 -18.89 -5.61 45.86
C ASP A 51 -20.34 -5.39 46.34
N ILE A 52 -20.58 -4.40 47.20
CA ILE A 52 -21.95 -3.98 47.55
C ILE A 52 -22.68 -3.44 46.31
N ILE A 53 -22.04 -2.59 45.51
CA ILE A 53 -22.62 -2.05 44.27
C ILE A 53 -22.84 -3.17 43.24
N PHE A 54 -21.92 -4.12 43.13
CA PHE A 54 -22.05 -5.29 42.25
C PHE A 54 -23.27 -6.13 42.62
N ASN A 55 -23.45 -6.44 43.91
CA ASN A 55 -24.62 -7.15 44.41
C ASN A 55 -25.92 -6.35 44.19
N PHE A 56 -25.87 -5.02 44.33
CA PHE A 56 -26.99 -4.15 43.99
C PHE A 56 -27.39 -4.29 42.51
N VAL A 57 -26.41 -4.25 41.60
CA VAL A 57 -26.65 -4.37 40.14
C VAL A 57 -27.22 -5.74 39.78
N ILE A 58 -26.64 -6.83 40.31
CA ILE A 58 -27.11 -8.20 40.03
C ILE A 58 -28.53 -8.43 40.55
N ASN A 59 -28.85 -7.91 41.74
CA ASN A 59 -30.18 -8.06 42.33
C ASN A 59 -31.21 -7.07 41.78
N GLY A 60 -30.97 -6.47 40.61
CA GLY A 60 -31.91 -5.58 39.94
C GLY A 60 -32.20 -4.30 40.71
N GLY A 61 -31.25 -3.81 41.50
CA GLY A 61 -31.39 -2.58 42.28
C GLY A 61 -32.06 -2.75 43.64
N VAL A 62 -32.14 -3.98 44.16
CA VAL A 62 -32.68 -4.28 45.50
C VAL A 62 -31.53 -4.65 46.43
N LEU A 63 -31.36 -3.88 47.50
CA LEU A 63 -30.53 -4.25 48.65
C LEU A 63 -31.37 -4.13 49.92
N GLU A 64 -31.22 -5.10 50.84
CA GLU A 64 -32.07 -5.19 52.03
C GLU A 64 -31.81 -4.09 53.09
N ASN A 65 -30.65 -3.39 53.09
CA ASN A 65 -30.30 -2.58 54.27
C ASN A 65 -29.75 -1.13 54.09
N ASP A 66 -29.43 -0.59 52.91
CA ASP A 66 -28.90 0.81 52.84
C ASP A 66 -29.22 1.60 51.55
N PHE A 67 -29.68 0.96 50.48
CA PHE A 67 -30.08 1.64 49.26
C PHE A 67 -31.61 1.74 49.23
N LYS A 68 -32.15 2.97 49.26
CA LYS A 68 -33.59 3.20 49.07
C LYS A 68 -34.04 2.45 47.82
N LYS A 69 -34.99 1.52 47.98
CA LYS A 69 -35.62 0.75 46.89
C LYS A 69 -35.86 1.66 45.68
N ILE A 70 -35.09 1.46 44.62
CA ILE A 70 -35.23 2.24 43.41
C ILE A 70 -36.45 1.73 42.64
N SER A 71 -37.22 2.68 42.13
CA SER A 71 -38.42 2.49 41.33
C SER A 71 -38.17 1.58 40.13
N ASN A 72 -39.19 0.76 39.81
CA ASN A 72 -39.31 -0.09 38.64
C ASN A 72 -38.53 0.44 37.41
N ILE A 73 -37.74 -0.43 36.79
CA ILE A 73 -37.01 -0.12 35.56
C ILE A 73 -38.00 0.44 34.53
N LYS A 74 -37.73 1.66 34.05
CA LYS A 74 -38.62 2.37 33.12
C LYS A 74 -38.55 1.69 31.75
N ILE A 75 -39.70 1.27 31.24
CA ILE A 75 -39.87 0.83 29.85
C ILE A 75 -40.34 2.03 29.04
N ILE A 76 -39.60 2.38 28.00
CA ILE A 76 -39.96 3.42 27.02
C ILE A 76 -40.35 2.77 25.69
N LYS A 77 -41.19 3.46 24.93
CA LYS A 77 -41.71 2.98 23.64
C LYS A 77 -41.38 3.99 22.55
N GLU A 78 -40.86 3.50 21.43
CA GLU A 78 -40.66 4.29 20.21
C GLU A 78 -41.87 4.08 19.29
N TYR A 79 -42.46 5.18 18.83
CA TYR A 79 -43.64 5.20 17.97
C TYR A 79 -43.27 5.67 16.57
N GLU A 80 -43.97 5.13 15.56
CA GLU A 80 -43.65 5.35 14.15
C GLU A 80 -43.72 6.82 13.71
N ASP A 81 -44.73 7.56 14.19
CA ASP A 81 -44.98 8.92 13.70
C ASP A 81 -44.30 10.02 14.54
N ILE A 82 -44.00 9.73 15.81
CA ILE A 82 -43.59 10.74 16.80
C ILE A 82 -42.28 10.39 17.52
N GLY A 83 -41.68 9.23 17.26
CA GLY A 83 -40.48 8.78 17.95
C GLY A 83 -40.74 8.51 19.44
N PHE A 84 -40.03 9.20 20.33
CA PHE A 84 -40.18 9.08 21.77
C PHE A 84 -41.06 10.20 22.33
N LYS A 85 -41.86 9.89 23.35
CA LYS A 85 -42.69 10.91 24.01
C LYS A 85 -41.82 11.87 24.84
N GLU A 86 -42.25 13.13 24.94
CA GLU A 86 -41.56 14.14 25.76
C GLU A 86 -41.38 13.71 27.22
N GLU A 87 -42.37 13.03 27.79
CA GLU A 87 -42.32 12.48 29.16
C GLU A 87 -41.23 11.43 29.37
N ASP A 88 -40.75 10.78 28.30
CA ASP A 88 -39.70 9.76 28.35
C ASP A 88 -38.29 10.37 28.18
N LEU A 89 -38.17 11.60 27.67
CA LEU A 89 -36.88 12.25 27.38
C LEU A 89 -35.98 12.41 28.62
N PRO A 90 -36.46 12.80 29.81
CA PRO A 90 -35.61 12.88 31.00
C PRO A 90 -35.02 11.52 31.41
N TYR A 91 -35.78 10.45 31.20
CA TYR A 91 -35.31 9.08 31.48
C TYR A 91 -34.28 8.64 30.44
N ILE A 92 -34.48 8.99 29.16
CA ILE A 92 -33.50 8.75 28.10
C ILE A 92 -32.20 9.53 28.38
N ALA A 93 -32.30 10.80 28.78
CA ALA A 93 -31.14 11.63 29.15
C ALA A 93 -30.35 11.00 30.30
N SER A 94 -31.01 10.61 31.38
CA SER A 94 -30.37 9.92 32.51
C SER A 94 -29.75 8.58 32.09
N PHE A 95 -30.40 7.83 31.19
CA PHE A 95 -29.89 6.58 30.65
C PHE A 95 -28.67 6.78 29.74
N VAL A 96 -28.61 7.87 28.95
CA VAL A 96 -27.49 8.22 28.07
C VAL A 96 -26.30 8.73 28.86
N ASN A 97 -26.54 9.60 29.83
CA ASN A 97 -25.54 10.06 30.80
C ASN A 97 -26.23 10.49 32.11
N PRO A 98 -25.93 9.84 33.24
CA PRO A 98 -26.55 10.17 34.52
C PRO A 98 -26.08 11.52 35.11
N ASP A 99 -25.06 12.15 34.53
CA ASP A 99 -24.58 13.47 34.95
C ASP A 99 -25.52 14.58 34.48
N SER A 100 -26.30 15.14 35.41
CA SER A 100 -27.32 16.16 35.15
C SER A 100 -26.75 17.54 34.77
N LYS A 101 -25.43 17.70 34.68
CA LYS A 101 -24.80 18.97 34.29
C LYS A 101 -24.87 19.26 32.77
N TYR A 102 -25.20 18.27 31.95
CA TYR A 102 -25.27 18.42 30.51
C TYR A 102 -26.70 18.72 30.07
N GLU A 103 -26.87 19.84 29.36
CA GLU A 103 -28.12 20.17 28.67
C GLU A 103 -28.09 19.53 27.28
N TRP A 104 -29.08 18.68 27.00
CA TRP A 104 -29.19 17.98 25.73
C TRP A 104 -30.22 18.65 24.85
N ASP A 105 -29.86 18.97 23.61
CA ASP A 105 -30.85 19.14 22.56
C ASP A 105 -31.44 17.77 22.17
N LEU A 106 -32.66 17.79 21.64
CA LEU A 106 -33.41 16.58 21.33
C LEU A 106 -32.66 15.68 20.34
N ASP A 107 -32.09 16.24 19.28
CA ASP A 107 -31.46 15.48 18.22
C ASP A 107 -30.19 14.77 18.72
N SER A 108 -29.31 15.50 19.42
CA SER A 108 -28.11 14.93 20.03
C SER A 108 -28.44 13.84 21.05
N LEU A 109 -29.51 14.02 21.83
CA LEU A 109 -29.95 13.02 22.81
C LEU A 109 -30.40 11.73 22.13
N ILE A 110 -31.25 11.85 21.10
CA ILE A 110 -31.76 10.70 20.37
C ILE A 110 -30.63 9.97 19.62
N LEU A 111 -29.69 10.70 19.02
CA LEU A 111 -28.53 10.11 18.36
C LEU A 111 -27.65 9.35 19.36
N ALA A 112 -27.33 9.97 20.50
CA ALA A 112 -26.55 9.33 21.55
C ALA A 112 -27.25 8.09 22.12
N PHE A 113 -28.59 8.13 22.26
CA PHE A 113 -29.40 6.99 22.68
C PHE A 113 -29.39 5.86 21.65
N ARG A 114 -29.59 6.16 20.37
CA ARG A 114 -29.52 5.17 19.28
C ARG A 114 -28.15 4.52 19.18
N HIS A 115 -27.08 5.28 19.40
CA HIS A 115 -25.73 4.73 19.48
C HIS A 115 -25.52 3.77 20.65
N LEU A 116 -26.22 3.95 21.78
CA LEU A 116 -26.22 2.95 22.86
C LEU A 116 -27.02 1.71 22.48
N LEU A 117 -28.16 1.91 21.82
CA LEU A 117 -29.04 0.82 21.38
C LEU A 117 -28.43 -0.06 20.29
N SER A 118 -27.45 0.43 19.51
CA SER A 118 -26.74 -0.42 18.53
C SER A 118 -26.01 -1.60 19.20
N PHE A 119 -25.69 -1.48 20.50
CA PHE A 119 -25.07 -2.54 21.32
C PHE A 119 -26.07 -3.46 22.04
N TYR A 120 -27.39 -3.21 21.94
CA TYR A 120 -28.43 -4.01 22.62
C TYR A 120 -28.61 -5.41 22.03
N LYS A 121 -28.61 -5.53 20.70
CA LYS A 121 -28.98 -6.78 20.00
C LYS A 121 -27.88 -7.34 19.11
N ASN A 122 -27.07 -6.47 18.52
CA ASN A 122 -26.00 -6.85 17.61
C ASN A 122 -24.65 -6.46 18.22
N ILE A 123 -23.58 -7.11 17.76
CA ILE A 123 -22.24 -6.60 17.98
C ILE A 123 -21.96 -5.62 16.85
N PRO A 124 -21.86 -4.32 17.13
CA PRO A 124 -21.54 -3.35 16.11
C PRO A 124 -20.10 -3.53 15.63
N VAL A 125 -19.87 -3.21 14.37
CA VAL A 125 -18.53 -3.08 13.79
C VAL A 125 -17.75 -2.05 14.62
N ILE A 126 -16.52 -2.38 14.99
CA ILE A 126 -15.65 -1.45 15.73
C ILE A 126 -15.26 -0.31 14.77
N GLU A 127 -15.46 0.94 15.18
CA GLU A 127 -15.03 2.09 14.40
C GLU A 127 -13.54 2.34 14.62
N GLU A 128 -12.74 2.40 13.54
CA GLU A 128 -11.26 2.48 13.62
C GLU A 128 -10.70 3.58 14.53
N ASN A 129 -11.48 4.66 14.72
CA ASN A 129 -11.06 5.83 15.48
C ASN A 129 -12.05 6.23 16.59
N PHE A 130 -12.70 5.25 17.22
CA PHE A 130 -13.61 5.54 18.31
C PHE A 130 -12.93 6.31 19.46
N GLN A 131 -13.67 7.26 20.01
CA GLN A 131 -13.31 8.01 21.20
C GLN A 131 -13.95 7.38 22.44
N ILE A 132 -13.32 7.55 23.61
CA ILE A 132 -13.80 6.97 24.87
C ILE A 132 -14.23 8.04 25.84
N GLY A 133 -15.22 7.72 26.67
CA GLY A 133 -15.70 8.58 27.74
C GLY A 133 -17.21 8.53 27.89
N GLN A 134 -17.72 9.35 28.80
CA GLN A 134 -19.16 9.54 28.92
C GLN A 134 -19.69 10.33 27.72
N LYS A 135 -20.87 9.95 27.24
CA LYS A 135 -21.56 10.66 26.15
C LYS A 135 -22.02 12.03 26.66
N ASN A 136 -21.85 13.05 25.83
CA ASN A 136 -22.36 14.41 26.07
C ASN A 136 -22.75 15.02 24.72
N PRO A 137 -23.42 16.18 24.67
CA PRO A 137 -23.89 16.78 23.41
C PRO A 137 -22.78 16.99 22.37
N ASN A 138 -21.53 17.22 22.78
CA ASN A 138 -20.40 17.41 21.88
C ASN A 138 -19.70 16.09 21.50
N CYS A 139 -20.01 14.99 22.18
CA CYS A 139 -19.37 13.68 22.01
C CYS A 139 -20.41 12.55 22.02
N ILE A 140 -21.41 12.66 21.15
CA ILE A 140 -22.56 11.74 21.08
C ILE A 140 -22.16 10.28 20.82
N ASN A 141 -21.02 10.04 20.15
CA ASN A 141 -20.53 8.72 19.74
C ASN A 141 -19.45 8.15 20.67
N ASN A 142 -19.13 8.79 21.80
CA ASN A 142 -18.14 8.23 22.74
C ASN A 142 -18.52 6.83 23.23
N TYR A 143 -17.54 5.94 23.28
CA TYR A 143 -17.65 4.60 23.83
C TYR A 143 -17.48 4.66 25.34
N ASN A 144 -18.52 4.24 26.06
CA ASN A 144 -18.53 4.19 27.52
C ASN A 144 -18.06 2.82 28.03
N SER A 145 -18.05 2.67 29.36
CA SER A 145 -17.54 1.46 30.01
C SER A 145 -18.33 0.22 29.61
N CYS A 146 -19.66 0.34 29.54
CA CYS A 146 -20.55 -0.79 29.21
C CYS A 146 -20.33 -1.29 27.77
N MET A 147 -20.19 -0.38 26.81
CA MET A 147 -19.96 -0.71 25.41
C MET A 147 -18.63 -1.41 25.18
N LEU A 148 -17.55 -0.89 25.79
CA LEU A 148 -16.23 -1.52 25.67
C LEU A 148 -16.17 -2.88 26.36
N TYR A 149 -16.83 -3.03 27.51
CA TYR A 149 -16.95 -4.32 28.17
C TYR A 149 -17.68 -5.36 27.31
N LYS A 150 -18.76 -4.94 26.63
CA LYS A 150 -19.48 -5.80 25.68
C LYS A 150 -18.58 -6.28 24.54
N LEU A 151 -17.74 -5.40 23.99
CA LEU A 151 -16.77 -5.76 22.95
C LEU A 151 -15.67 -6.69 23.47
N CYS A 152 -15.16 -6.44 24.68
CA CYS A 152 -14.19 -7.34 25.32
C CYS A 152 -14.76 -8.74 25.52
N THR A 153 -15.93 -8.85 26.14
CA THR A 153 -16.56 -10.15 26.43
C THR A 153 -16.94 -10.90 25.16
N PHE A 154 -17.44 -10.20 24.14
CA PHE A 154 -17.75 -10.82 22.84
C PHE A 154 -16.53 -11.42 22.15
N ASN A 155 -15.37 -10.76 22.25
CA ASN A 155 -14.12 -11.22 21.66
C ASN A 155 -13.28 -12.08 22.62
N GLU A 156 -13.89 -12.61 23.68
CA GLU A 156 -13.24 -13.45 24.70
C GLU A 156 -12.01 -12.81 25.37
N ILE A 157 -11.93 -11.48 25.38
CA ILE A 157 -10.89 -10.73 26.09
C ILE A 157 -11.20 -10.80 27.59
N LYS A 158 -10.31 -11.45 28.35
CA LYS A 158 -10.41 -11.50 29.81
C LYS A 158 -10.30 -10.11 30.40
N THR A 159 -11.30 -9.72 31.18
CA THR A 159 -11.29 -8.49 31.98
C THR A 159 -11.02 -8.79 33.45
N ASN A 160 -10.79 -7.76 34.26
CA ASN A 160 -10.72 -7.88 35.71
C ASN A 160 -11.30 -6.63 36.39
N ARG A 161 -11.56 -6.72 37.70
CA ARG A 161 -12.17 -5.65 38.51
C ARG A 161 -11.43 -4.31 38.42
N ASN A 162 -10.11 -4.33 38.27
CA ASN A 162 -9.26 -3.13 38.25
C ASN A 162 -9.06 -2.53 36.85
N MET A 163 -9.58 -3.18 35.80
CA MET A 163 -9.39 -2.73 34.42
C MET A 163 -10.07 -1.37 34.20
N THR A 164 -9.30 -0.41 33.71
CA THR A 164 -9.78 0.95 33.43
C THR A 164 -10.47 1.03 32.06
N LEU A 165 -11.24 2.10 31.85
CA LEU A 165 -11.86 2.40 30.55
C LEU A 165 -10.81 2.44 29.42
N SER A 166 -9.67 3.09 29.68
CA SER A 166 -8.57 3.21 28.71
C SER A 166 -7.90 1.87 28.38
N GLU A 167 -7.80 0.96 29.35
CA GLU A 167 -7.25 -0.38 29.12
C GLU A 167 -8.21 -1.24 28.29
N MET A 168 -9.52 -1.19 28.56
CA MET A 168 -10.51 -1.87 27.72
C MET A 168 -10.48 -1.32 26.30
N ALA A 169 -10.42 0.00 26.14
CA ALA A 169 -10.31 0.65 24.84
C ALA A 169 -9.06 0.20 24.07
N ARG A 170 -7.92 0.11 24.77
CA ARG A 170 -6.67 -0.37 24.18
C ARG A 170 -6.78 -1.83 23.74
N ALA A 171 -7.40 -2.68 24.55
CA ALA A 171 -7.64 -4.09 24.22
C ALA A 171 -8.53 -4.24 22.97
N VAL A 172 -9.61 -3.45 22.88
CA VAL A 172 -10.48 -3.42 21.70
C VAL A 172 -9.74 -2.91 20.46
N LYS A 173 -8.94 -1.84 20.57
CA LYS A 173 -8.11 -1.34 19.46
C LYS A 173 -7.05 -2.34 18.99
N PHE A 174 -6.67 -3.31 19.81
CA PHE A 174 -5.78 -4.39 19.37
C PHE A 174 -6.47 -5.43 18.50
N LEU A 175 -7.81 -5.55 18.56
CA LEU A 175 -8.55 -6.47 17.70
C LEU A 175 -8.53 -6.05 16.23
N GLU A 176 -8.45 -4.75 15.95
CA GLU A 176 -8.33 -4.21 14.59
C GLU A 176 -6.92 -4.38 14.00
N LYS A 177 -5.91 -4.55 14.87
CA LYS A 177 -4.54 -4.72 14.42
C LYS A 177 -4.33 -6.18 13.99
N GLY A 178 -3.76 -6.35 12.79
CA GLY A 178 -3.33 -7.66 12.32
C GLY A 178 -2.35 -8.33 13.29
N HIS A 179 -2.29 -9.67 13.26
CA HIS A 179 -1.45 -10.48 14.15
C HIS A 179 0.01 -10.01 14.23
N ASP A 180 0.59 -9.54 13.12
CA ASP A 180 1.97 -9.05 13.07
C ASP A 180 2.16 -7.76 13.91
N ALA A 181 1.21 -6.81 13.81
CA ALA A 181 1.28 -5.58 14.59
C ALA A 181 1.09 -5.86 16.10
N LEU A 182 0.25 -6.85 16.47
CA LEU A 182 0.13 -7.28 17.86
C LEU A 182 1.43 -7.93 18.35
N ARG A 183 2.04 -8.77 17.51
CA ARG A 183 3.33 -9.42 17.80
C ARG A 183 4.44 -8.39 18.02
N ASP A 184 4.56 -7.40 17.14
CA ASP A 184 5.59 -6.37 17.26
C ASP A 184 5.39 -5.51 18.51
N ASN A 185 4.16 -5.16 18.84
CA ASN A 185 3.85 -4.47 20.10
C ASN A 185 4.19 -5.33 21.32
N LEU A 186 3.88 -6.64 21.30
CA LEU A 186 4.24 -7.56 22.37
C LEU A 186 5.75 -7.68 22.54
N VAL A 187 6.50 -7.81 21.44
CA VAL A 187 7.97 -7.85 21.48
C VAL A 187 8.50 -6.55 22.10
N SER A 188 8.01 -5.39 21.66
CA SER A 188 8.42 -4.10 22.20
C SER A 188 8.10 -3.97 23.70
N ILE A 189 6.94 -4.44 24.15
CA ILE A 189 6.59 -4.44 25.59
C ILE A 189 7.54 -5.36 26.35
N ILE A 190 7.75 -6.60 25.87
CA ILE A 190 8.62 -7.60 26.51
C ILE A 190 10.07 -7.09 26.62
N GLU A 191 10.59 -6.42 25.60
CA GLU A 191 11.93 -5.83 25.61
C GLU A 191 12.11 -4.74 26.68
N ASN A 192 11.01 -4.07 27.05
CA ASN A 192 11.02 -2.98 28.02
C ASN A 192 10.61 -3.39 29.45
N LEU A 193 10.13 -4.63 29.65
CA LEU A 193 9.74 -5.13 30.98
C LEU A 193 10.96 -5.46 31.83
N HIS A 194 10.88 -5.15 33.12
CA HIS A 194 11.89 -5.58 34.08
C HIS A 194 11.86 -7.10 34.27
N LYS A 195 13.01 -7.68 34.63
CA LYS A 195 13.16 -9.13 34.85
C LYS A 195 12.07 -9.73 35.75
N ASN A 196 11.69 -9.06 36.83
CA ASN A 196 10.67 -9.54 37.75
C ASN A 196 9.26 -9.52 37.13
N GLU A 197 8.98 -8.54 36.26
CA GLU A 197 7.72 -8.44 35.53
C GLU A 197 7.62 -9.50 34.45
N LEU A 198 8.73 -9.81 33.76
CA LEU A 198 8.82 -10.93 32.83
C LEU A 198 8.60 -12.27 33.52
N ILE A 199 9.21 -12.47 34.70
CA ILE A 199 8.98 -13.66 35.52
C ILE A 199 7.50 -13.76 35.92
N ASN A 200 6.90 -12.66 36.37
CA ASN A 200 5.48 -12.62 36.72
C ASN A 200 4.59 -12.87 35.50
N LEU A 201 4.93 -12.33 34.32
CA LEU A 201 4.20 -12.56 33.06
C LEU A 201 4.24 -14.05 32.65
N ILE A 202 5.38 -14.72 32.86
CA ILE A 202 5.54 -16.16 32.60
C ILE A 202 4.75 -17.01 33.61
N ILE A 203 4.78 -16.64 34.90
CA ILE A 203 4.09 -17.38 35.96
C ILE A 203 2.57 -17.20 35.90
N SER A 204 2.10 -15.99 35.58
CA SER A 204 0.68 -15.62 35.62
C SER A 204 -0.10 -16.01 34.36
N ASN A 205 0.57 -16.16 33.22
CA ASN A 205 -0.09 -16.63 32.01
C ASN A 205 0.00 -18.14 31.91
N GLU A 206 -1.10 -18.81 32.28
CA GLU A 206 -1.44 -20.11 31.71
C GLU A 206 -1.70 -19.94 30.20
N LEU A 207 -0.64 -19.68 29.43
CA LEU A 207 -0.71 -19.72 27.98
C LEU A 207 -1.05 -21.16 27.61
N LYS A 208 -2.34 -21.43 27.39
CA LYS A 208 -2.78 -22.57 26.62
C LYS A 208 -2.21 -22.35 25.23
N VAL A 209 -0.97 -22.80 25.01
CA VAL A 209 -0.40 -22.92 23.67
C VAL A 209 -1.42 -23.77 22.94
N ALA A 210 -2.19 -23.15 22.05
CA ALA A 210 -3.06 -23.88 21.16
C ALA A 210 -2.15 -24.93 20.51
N PRO A 211 -2.40 -26.24 20.70
CA PRO A 211 -1.60 -27.23 20.03
C PRO A 211 -1.69 -26.89 18.55
N THR A 212 -0.54 -26.67 17.90
CA THR A 212 -0.42 -26.64 16.43
C THR A 212 -1.44 -27.59 15.85
N PRO A 213 -2.33 -27.17 14.95
CA PRO A 213 -3.51 -27.94 14.57
C PRO A 213 -3.07 -29.33 14.13
N LYS A 214 -3.18 -30.28 15.06
CA LYS A 214 -3.03 -31.69 14.77
C LYS A 214 -4.28 -32.02 13.99
N ILE A 215 -4.08 -32.42 12.74
CA ILE A 215 -5.06 -33.09 11.90
C ILE A 215 -5.86 -34.03 12.82
N LEU A 216 -7.12 -33.69 13.08
CA LEU A 216 -7.98 -34.48 13.95
C LEU A 216 -8.13 -35.88 13.31
N PRO A 217 -7.78 -36.97 14.01
CA PRO A 217 -8.29 -38.27 13.64
C PRO A 217 -9.80 -38.31 13.90
N PRO A 218 -10.55 -39.15 13.17
CA PRO A 218 -12.01 -39.16 13.21
C PRO A 218 -12.51 -39.47 14.62
N ILE A 219 -13.45 -38.64 15.08
CA ILE A 219 -14.10 -38.73 16.38
C ILE A 219 -14.78 -40.10 16.51
N GLN A 220 -14.33 -40.91 17.47
CA GLN A 220 -15.05 -42.09 17.91
C GLN A 220 -16.32 -41.66 18.66
N LYS A 221 -17.47 -42.05 18.11
CA LYS A 221 -18.80 -41.80 18.66
C LYS A 221 -18.90 -42.39 20.07
N LYS A 222 -19.08 -41.53 21.07
CA LYS A 222 -19.50 -41.92 22.43
C LYS A 222 -20.99 -42.23 22.41
N GLN A 223 -21.35 -43.41 22.93
CA GLN A 223 -22.73 -43.87 23.06
C GLN A 223 -23.55 -42.89 23.89
N ILE A 224 -24.62 -42.36 23.29
CA ILE A 224 -25.68 -41.61 23.98
C ILE A 224 -26.79 -42.61 24.33
N PHE A 225 -27.22 -42.53 25.59
CA PHE A 225 -28.29 -43.33 26.18
C PHE A 225 -29.60 -43.21 25.38
N VAL A 226 -30.21 -44.36 25.14
CA VAL A 226 -31.55 -44.52 24.56
C VAL A 226 -32.58 -44.12 25.62
N LEU A 227 -33.42 -43.13 25.31
CA LEU A 227 -34.74 -43.00 25.91
C LEU A 227 -35.76 -43.24 24.81
N ASP A 228 -36.57 -44.28 24.99
CA ASP A 228 -37.65 -44.67 24.10
C ASP A 228 -38.66 -43.54 23.95
N ASN A 229 -38.72 -42.98 22.75
CA ASN A 229 -39.92 -42.36 22.19
C ASN A 229 -39.87 -42.57 20.68
N GLU A 230 -40.97 -43.04 20.10
CA GLU A 230 -41.14 -43.30 18.68
C GLU A 230 -40.96 -42.01 17.85
N ILE A 231 -39.71 -41.66 17.56
CA ILE A 231 -39.35 -40.58 16.65
C ILE A 231 -39.14 -41.22 15.29
N LYS A 232 -39.92 -40.79 14.29
CA LYS A 232 -39.65 -41.04 12.87
C LYS A 232 -38.16 -40.78 12.63
N THR A 233 -37.39 -41.82 12.31
CA THR A 233 -35.96 -41.72 12.07
C THR A 233 -35.73 -40.83 10.84
N TYR A 234 -35.49 -39.55 11.07
CA TYR A 234 -35.00 -38.66 10.04
C TYR A 234 -33.57 -39.11 9.71
N ASP A 235 -33.39 -39.50 8.45
CA ASP A 235 -32.12 -39.95 7.90
C ASP A 235 -31.09 -38.81 7.97
N PHE A 236 -30.26 -38.83 9.01
CA PHE A 236 -29.24 -37.83 9.25
C PHE A 236 -28.26 -37.71 8.08
N GLU A 237 -28.02 -38.78 7.33
CA GLU A 237 -27.16 -38.73 6.14
C GLU A 237 -27.79 -37.88 5.03
N LYS A 238 -29.12 -37.98 4.82
CA LYS A 238 -29.83 -37.09 3.90
C LYS A 238 -29.79 -35.64 4.35
N LEU A 239 -29.86 -35.38 5.66
CA LEU A 239 -29.74 -34.01 6.18
C LEU A 239 -28.34 -33.45 5.96
N VAL A 240 -27.28 -34.24 6.18
CA VAL A 240 -25.89 -33.84 5.91
C VAL A 240 -25.65 -33.63 4.42
N LEU A 241 -26.20 -34.48 3.55
CA LEU A 241 -26.13 -34.29 2.09
C LEU A 241 -26.86 -33.01 1.66
N ALA A 242 -28.07 -32.77 2.17
CA ALA A 242 -28.82 -31.55 1.91
C ALA A 242 -28.09 -30.30 2.43
N TYR A 243 -27.51 -30.36 3.62
CA TYR A 243 -26.70 -29.29 4.18
C TYR A 243 -25.47 -29.00 3.30
N ASN A 244 -24.72 -30.02 2.90
CA ASN A 244 -23.57 -29.87 2.00
C ASN A 244 -23.96 -29.33 0.63
N ASP A 245 -25.14 -29.70 0.13
CA ASP A 245 -25.69 -29.19 -1.11
C ASP A 245 -26.17 -27.73 -1.02
N LEU A 246 -26.62 -27.30 0.15
CA LEU A 246 -27.10 -25.93 0.42
C LEU A 246 -25.99 -24.99 0.90
N THR A 247 -24.85 -25.50 1.35
CA THR A 247 -23.72 -24.68 1.82
C THR A 247 -22.59 -24.59 0.80
N ASN A 248 -22.54 -25.50 -0.17
CA ASN A 248 -21.59 -25.43 -1.26
C ASN A 248 -22.11 -24.48 -2.35
N MET A 249 -21.49 -23.29 -2.44
CA MET A 249 -21.86 -22.27 -3.42
C MET A 249 -21.75 -22.75 -4.87
N ASP A 250 -20.75 -23.56 -5.21
CA ASP A 250 -20.59 -24.09 -6.58
C ASP A 250 -21.78 -24.98 -6.96
N LYS A 251 -22.25 -25.82 -6.03
CA LYS A 251 -23.45 -26.65 -6.23
C LYS A 251 -24.70 -25.79 -6.35
N LEU A 252 -24.85 -24.75 -5.52
CA LEU A 252 -25.99 -23.83 -5.61
C LEU A 252 -26.03 -23.12 -6.96
N PHE A 253 -24.92 -22.51 -7.39
CA PHE A 253 -24.85 -21.83 -8.68
C PHE A 253 -25.09 -22.78 -9.86
N SER A 254 -24.63 -24.03 -9.78
CA SER A 254 -24.88 -25.03 -10.83
C SER A 254 -26.37 -25.35 -11.04
N ARG A 255 -27.23 -25.11 -10.04
CA ARG A 255 -28.68 -25.32 -10.14
C ARG A 255 -29.41 -24.15 -10.82
N ILE A 256 -28.78 -22.99 -10.90
CA ILE A 256 -29.39 -21.81 -11.51
C ILE A 256 -29.31 -21.95 -13.03
N GLU A 257 -30.44 -21.78 -13.70
CA GLU A 257 -30.51 -21.54 -15.14
C GLU A 257 -30.68 -20.04 -15.33
N PRO A 258 -29.77 -19.35 -16.04
CA PRO A 258 -29.90 -17.93 -16.27
C PRO A 258 -31.15 -17.65 -17.10
N ALA A 259 -31.88 -16.59 -16.74
CA ALA A 259 -33.02 -16.09 -17.50
C ALA A 259 -32.61 -15.08 -18.58
N SER A 260 -31.41 -14.50 -18.49
CA SER A 260 -30.91 -13.48 -19.42
C SER A 260 -29.40 -13.58 -19.69
N ASP A 261 -28.93 -12.78 -20.65
CA ASP A 261 -27.50 -12.64 -20.94
C ASP A 261 -26.74 -12.02 -19.75
N GLU A 262 -27.34 -11.05 -19.05
CA GLU A 262 -26.73 -10.40 -17.88
C GLU A 262 -26.54 -11.39 -16.72
N GLU A 263 -27.54 -12.22 -16.44
CA GLU A 263 -27.42 -13.29 -15.45
C GLU A 263 -26.34 -14.30 -15.86
N SER A 264 -26.25 -14.60 -17.16
CA SER A 264 -25.22 -15.50 -17.70
C SER A 264 -23.81 -14.94 -17.53
N ILE A 265 -23.61 -13.63 -17.71
CA ILE A 265 -22.34 -12.95 -17.44
C ILE A 265 -21.96 -13.09 -15.96
N ILE A 266 -22.89 -12.81 -15.05
CA ILE A 266 -22.65 -12.88 -13.60
C ILE A 266 -22.34 -14.32 -13.18
N LEU A 267 -23.13 -15.29 -13.64
CA LEU A 267 -22.91 -16.71 -13.32
C LEU A 267 -21.59 -17.23 -13.90
N ALA A 268 -21.22 -16.81 -15.12
CA ALA A 268 -19.92 -17.17 -15.70
C ALA A 268 -18.74 -16.62 -14.88
N ALA A 269 -18.86 -15.37 -14.43
CA ALA A 269 -17.90 -14.73 -13.54
C ALA A 269 -17.79 -15.48 -12.20
N LEU A 270 -18.90 -15.79 -11.54
CA LEU A 270 -18.89 -16.43 -10.22
C LEU A 270 -18.44 -17.90 -10.26
N MET A 271 -18.87 -18.67 -11.27
CA MET A 271 -18.61 -20.12 -11.35
C MET A 271 -17.29 -20.46 -12.05
N PHE A 272 -16.96 -19.74 -13.13
CA PHE A 272 -15.83 -20.08 -14.00
C PHE A 272 -14.74 -19.02 -13.98
N TYR A 273 -14.94 -17.91 -13.26
CA TYR A 273 -14.04 -16.77 -13.21
C TYR A 273 -13.82 -16.10 -14.57
N ILE A 274 -14.78 -16.22 -15.50
CA ILE A 274 -14.65 -15.69 -16.86
C ILE A 274 -15.60 -14.50 -17.06
N ASN A 275 -15.04 -13.38 -17.52
CA ASN A 275 -15.78 -12.19 -17.91
C ASN A 275 -16.33 -12.32 -19.33
N LEU A 276 -17.67 -12.47 -19.45
CA LEU A 276 -18.37 -12.56 -20.73
C LEU A 276 -18.96 -11.23 -21.24
N THR A 277 -18.61 -10.09 -20.64
CA THR A 277 -19.19 -8.77 -21.00
C THR A 277 -18.90 -8.29 -22.43
N GLU A 278 -17.98 -8.96 -23.14
CA GLU A 278 -17.66 -8.68 -24.55
C GLU A 278 -18.13 -9.79 -25.50
N CYS A 279 -18.84 -10.80 -24.99
CA CYS A 279 -19.43 -11.85 -25.80
C CYS A 279 -20.74 -11.36 -26.43
N SER A 280 -20.99 -11.70 -27.70
CA SER A 280 -22.23 -11.32 -28.38
C SER A 280 -23.41 -12.20 -27.98
N SER A 281 -23.16 -13.36 -27.36
CA SER A 281 -24.20 -14.28 -26.88
C SER A 281 -23.79 -14.96 -25.55
N PRO A 282 -23.73 -14.19 -24.44
CA PRO A 282 -23.31 -14.70 -23.14
C PRO A 282 -24.09 -15.92 -22.65
N TYR A 283 -25.41 -15.99 -22.90
CA TYR A 283 -26.24 -17.14 -22.52
C TYR A 283 -25.77 -18.45 -23.14
N GLN A 284 -25.53 -18.45 -24.46
CA GLN A 284 -25.07 -19.66 -25.16
C GLN A 284 -23.69 -20.10 -24.68
N GLU A 285 -22.81 -19.14 -24.46
CA GLU A 285 -21.45 -19.36 -23.98
C GLU A 285 -21.43 -19.97 -22.57
N PHE A 286 -22.23 -19.42 -21.65
CA PHE A 286 -22.39 -19.97 -20.30
C PHE A 286 -22.99 -21.38 -20.31
N MET A 287 -24.03 -21.63 -21.11
CA MET A 287 -24.65 -22.96 -21.19
C MET A 287 -23.68 -24.02 -21.69
N GLU A 288 -22.78 -23.67 -22.61
CA GLU A 288 -21.72 -24.58 -23.05
C GLU A 288 -20.65 -24.80 -21.96
N MET A 289 -20.24 -23.76 -21.23
CA MET A 289 -19.35 -23.91 -20.07
C MET A 289 -19.94 -24.89 -19.04
N LYS A 290 -21.23 -24.70 -18.70
CA LYS A 290 -21.97 -25.53 -17.74
C LYS A 290 -22.11 -26.98 -18.20
N LYS A 291 -22.36 -27.20 -19.49
CA LYS A 291 -22.40 -28.54 -20.09
C LYS A 291 -21.05 -29.24 -19.97
N ASN A 292 -19.96 -28.51 -20.19
CA ASN A 292 -18.61 -29.05 -20.12
C ASN A 292 -18.13 -29.30 -18.67
N SER A 293 -18.57 -28.49 -17.70
CA SER A 293 -18.23 -28.68 -16.28
C SER A 293 -18.90 -29.91 -15.66
N ASN A 294 -20.15 -30.21 -16.04
CA ASN A 294 -20.91 -31.34 -15.52
C ASN A 294 -20.30 -32.71 -15.86
N ASN A 295 -19.40 -32.77 -16.84
CA ASN A 295 -18.68 -33.99 -17.22
C ASN A 295 -17.45 -34.30 -16.34
N ASN A 296 -17.31 -33.65 -15.18
CA ASN A 296 -16.17 -33.78 -14.25
C ASN A 296 -14.79 -33.51 -14.90
N SER A 297 -14.76 -32.86 -16.07
CA SER A 297 -13.55 -32.53 -16.79
C SER A 297 -13.25 -31.03 -16.67
N PHE A 298 -12.95 -30.58 -15.45
CA PHE A 298 -12.27 -29.28 -15.23
C PHE A 298 -10.86 -29.22 -15.87
N LYS A 299 -10.43 -30.30 -16.55
CA LYS A 299 -9.12 -30.39 -17.21
C LYS A 299 -9.09 -29.78 -18.61
N ASN A 300 -10.24 -29.51 -19.22
CA ASN A 300 -10.26 -28.94 -20.56
C ASN A 300 -10.19 -27.40 -20.48
N PRO A 301 -9.24 -26.76 -21.19
CA PRO A 301 -9.21 -25.30 -21.27
C PRO A 301 -10.50 -24.81 -21.93
N TYR A 302 -11.09 -23.77 -21.36
CA TYR A 302 -12.27 -23.13 -21.94
C TYR A 302 -11.90 -22.54 -23.31
N ILE A 303 -12.75 -22.82 -24.31
CA ILE A 303 -12.59 -22.31 -25.68
C ILE A 303 -13.93 -21.66 -26.04
N PRO A 304 -13.96 -20.33 -26.25
CA PRO A 304 -15.21 -19.68 -26.57
C PRO A 304 -15.84 -20.16 -27.88
N ILE A 305 -17.18 -20.19 -27.92
CA ILE A 305 -17.97 -20.47 -29.12
C ILE A 305 -18.13 -19.20 -29.96
N ASP A 306 -18.40 -18.06 -29.32
CA ASP A 306 -18.52 -16.78 -30.02
C ASP A 306 -17.21 -16.47 -30.78
N LYS A 307 -17.29 -16.32 -32.10
CA LYS A 307 -16.11 -16.18 -32.96
C LYS A 307 -15.30 -14.92 -32.67
N TYR A 308 -15.97 -13.83 -32.31
CA TYR A 308 -15.32 -12.53 -32.05
C TYR A 308 -14.64 -12.56 -30.68
N PHE A 309 -15.36 -13.00 -29.65
CA PHE A 309 -14.85 -13.18 -28.30
C PHE A 309 -13.73 -14.22 -28.26
N LYS A 310 -13.87 -15.35 -28.98
CA LYS A 310 -12.80 -16.35 -29.14
C LYS A 310 -11.51 -15.74 -29.66
N LYS A 311 -11.59 -14.88 -30.67
CA LYS A 311 -10.41 -14.21 -31.24
C LYS A 311 -9.71 -13.36 -30.18
N LYS A 312 -10.45 -12.61 -29.38
CA LYS A 312 -9.89 -11.78 -28.30
C LYS A 312 -9.36 -12.62 -27.12
N TYR A 313 -10.14 -13.59 -26.67
CA TYR A 313 -9.79 -14.50 -25.58
C TYR A 313 -8.50 -15.26 -25.87
N LEU A 314 -8.30 -15.75 -27.10
CA LEU A 314 -7.08 -16.46 -27.50
C LEU A 314 -5.83 -15.57 -27.59
N ILE A 315 -5.99 -14.24 -27.63
CA ILE A 315 -4.86 -13.30 -27.53
C ILE A 315 -4.37 -13.29 -26.08
N ASN A 316 -5.28 -13.13 -25.13
CA ASN A 316 -4.94 -13.06 -23.70
C ASN A 316 -6.08 -13.56 -22.80
N PRO A 317 -6.10 -14.86 -22.45
CA PRO A 317 -7.11 -15.44 -21.58
C PRO A 317 -7.15 -14.79 -20.19
N ASP A 318 -5.99 -14.39 -19.66
CA ASP A 318 -5.85 -13.78 -18.33
C ASP A 318 -6.54 -12.41 -18.22
N TRP A 319 -6.75 -11.72 -19.35
CA TRP A 319 -7.52 -10.47 -19.41
C TRP A 319 -9.00 -10.68 -19.06
N TYR A 320 -9.52 -11.87 -19.37
CA TYR A 320 -10.91 -12.23 -19.12
C TYR A 320 -11.10 -13.03 -17.82
N ASP A 321 -10.01 -13.32 -17.09
CA ASP A 321 -10.07 -13.94 -15.77
C ASP A 321 -10.33 -12.88 -14.70
N ILE A 322 -11.52 -12.92 -14.07
CA ILE A 322 -11.92 -11.91 -13.08
C ILE A 322 -11.06 -11.93 -11.82
N LYS A 323 -10.29 -13.00 -11.55
CA LYS A 323 -9.34 -13.05 -10.43
C LYS A 323 -8.03 -12.33 -10.73
N LYS A 324 -7.75 -12.09 -12.01
CA LYS A 324 -6.50 -11.46 -12.48
C LYS A 324 -6.72 -10.05 -12.99
N THR A 325 -7.89 -9.79 -13.59
CA THR A 325 -8.22 -8.51 -14.20
C THR A 325 -9.56 -8.02 -13.69
N TRP A 326 -9.56 -6.84 -13.08
CA TRP A 326 -10.78 -6.15 -12.66
C TRP A 326 -11.49 -5.50 -13.84
N THR A 327 -12.83 -5.43 -13.85
CA THR A 327 -13.62 -4.69 -14.85
C THR A 327 -14.71 -3.84 -14.20
N ASP A 328 -14.95 -2.66 -14.77
CA ASP A 328 -15.98 -1.70 -14.38
C ASP A 328 -17.38 -2.07 -14.88
N LYS A 329 -17.49 -3.02 -15.82
CA LYS A 329 -18.77 -3.46 -16.42
C LYS A 329 -19.62 -4.32 -15.47
N ILE A 330 -18.98 -4.99 -14.50
CA ILE A 330 -19.63 -5.84 -13.50
C ILE A 330 -19.04 -5.57 -12.11
N PRO A 331 -19.04 -4.33 -11.61
CA PRO A 331 -18.29 -3.96 -10.42
C PRO A 331 -18.84 -4.63 -9.15
N SER A 332 -20.12 -5.00 -9.14
CA SER A 332 -20.83 -5.61 -8.01
C SER A 332 -20.39 -7.03 -7.65
N ILE A 333 -19.63 -7.71 -8.51
CA ILE A 333 -19.12 -9.06 -8.21
C ILE A 333 -17.86 -9.02 -7.34
N TYR A 334 -17.23 -7.86 -7.22
CA TYR A 334 -15.99 -7.68 -6.46
C TYR A 334 -16.34 -7.13 -5.09
N ASP A 335 -15.91 -7.82 -4.04
CA ASP A 335 -15.92 -7.25 -2.69
C ASP A 335 -14.84 -6.16 -2.54
N ASP A 336 -14.99 -5.29 -1.54
CA ASP A 336 -14.09 -4.16 -1.32
C ASP A 336 -12.62 -4.57 -1.15
N ASN A 337 -12.37 -5.73 -0.53
CA ASN A 337 -11.02 -6.24 -0.33
C ASN A 337 -10.41 -6.73 -1.66
N SER A 338 -11.20 -7.40 -2.50
CA SER A 338 -10.81 -7.78 -3.86
C SER A 338 -10.46 -6.55 -4.71
N VAL A 339 -11.29 -5.50 -4.68
CA VAL A 339 -11.01 -4.23 -5.39
C VAL A 339 -9.73 -3.58 -4.86
N ARG A 340 -9.50 -3.61 -3.55
CA ARG A 340 -8.26 -3.12 -2.94
C ARG A 340 -7.04 -3.90 -3.43
N ILE A 341 -7.11 -5.22 -3.49
CA ILE A 341 -6.01 -6.06 -4.00
C ILE A 341 -5.69 -5.70 -5.45
N PHE A 342 -6.71 -5.48 -6.30
CA PHE A 342 -6.49 -5.02 -7.67
C PHE A 342 -5.83 -3.63 -7.71
N ALA A 343 -6.29 -2.68 -6.90
CA ALA A 343 -5.71 -1.34 -6.86
C ALA A 343 -4.24 -1.36 -6.39
N GLU A 344 -3.91 -2.19 -5.40
CA GLU A 344 -2.52 -2.41 -4.98
C GLU A 344 -1.67 -3.03 -6.10
N ALA A 345 -2.22 -4.02 -6.81
CA ALA A 345 -1.56 -4.65 -7.96
C ALA A 345 -1.32 -3.65 -9.11
N GLU A 346 -2.25 -2.72 -9.34
CA GLU A 346 -2.15 -1.61 -10.29
C GLU A 346 -1.13 -0.52 -9.88
N GLY A 347 -0.49 -0.64 -8.72
CA GLY A 347 0.60 0.23 -8.29
C GLY A 347 0.19 1.44 -7.42
N TYR A 348 -1.02 1.41 -6.84
CA TYR A 348 -1.61 2.50 -6.06
C TYR A 348 -1.61 2.28 -4.55
N LYS A 349 -0.75 1.39 -4.03
CA LYS A 349 -0.70 1.08 -2.60
C LYS A 349 -0.58 2.33 -1.71
N GLU A 350 0.30 3.26 -2.06
CA GLU A 350 0.52 4.49 -1.28
C GLU A 350 -0.68 5.43 -1.29
N ASP A 351 -1.48 5.45 -2.36
CA ASP A 351 -2.67 6.30 -2.47
C ASP A 351 -3.83 5.74 -1.64
N LEU A 352 -3.96 4.41 -1.59
CA LEU A 352 -4.90 3.74 -0.70
C LEU A 352 -4.56 4.00 0.77
N GLU A 353 -3.28 4.00 1.13
CA GLU A 353 -2.80 4.36 2.48
C GLU A 353 -3.08 5.83 2.83
N LYS A 354 -3.22 6.71 1.83
CA LYS A 354 -3.65 8.11 1.99
C LYS A 354 -5.17 8.29 2.02
N GLY A 355 -5.94 7.20 1.94
CA GLY A 355 -7.39 7.20 2.05
C GLY A 355 -8.16 7.32 0.74
N LEU A 356 -7.52 7.13 -0.42
CA LEU A 356 -8.26 7.06 -1.69
C LEU A 356 -9.11 5.78 -1.74
N SER A 357 -10.32 5.87 -2.30
CA SER A 357 -11.19 4.71 -2.47
C SER A 357 -10.60 3.71 -3.49
N PRO A 358 -10.53 2.41 -3.17
CA PRO A 358 -10.09 1.38 -4.12
C PRO A 358 -10.81 1.42 -5.46
N LEU A 359 -12.12 1.66 -5.45
CA LEU A 359 -12.94 1.68 -6.66
C LEU A 359 -12.61 2.90 -7.55
N GLU A 360 -12.37 4.06 -6.94
CA GLU A 360 -11.99 5.28 -7.68
C GLU A 360 -10.62 5.11 -8.34
N VAL A 361 -9.66 4.53 -7.59
CA VAL A 361 -8.34 4.20 -8.09
C VAL A 361 -8.43 3.25 -9.29
N MET A 362 -9.28 2.22 -9.22
CA MET A 362 -9.46 1.29 -10.33
C MET A 362 -10.07 1.94 -11.58
N ARG A 363 -10.91 2.97 -11.42
CA ARG A 363 -11.39 3.76 -12.56
C ARG A 363 -10.27 4.59 -13.17
N ILE A 364 -9.46 5.25 -12.34
CA ILE A 364 -8.29 6.03 -12.78
C ILE A 364 -7.27 5.14 -13.51
N SER A 365 -7.03 3.91 -13.05
CA SER A 365 -6.06 3.00 -13.68
C SER A 365 -6.46 2.57 -15.10
N ARG A 366 -7.76 2.64 -15.44
CA ARG A 366 -8.27 2.36 -16.80
C ARG A 366 -8.04 3.51 -17.79
N THR A 367 -8.02 4.74 -17.27
CA THR A 367 -7.88 5.97 -18.08
C THR A 367 -6.44 6.50 -18.10
N THR A 368 -5.51 5.80 -17.46
CA THR A 368 -4.10 6.19 -17.37
C THR A 368 -3.21 5.18 -18.07
N ARG A 369 -2.07 5.66 -18.58
CA ARG A 369 -1.14 4.82 -19.32
C ARG A 369 -0.37 3.92 -18.37
N THR A 370 -0.51 2.60 -18.52
CA THR A 370 0.10 1.62 -17.61
C THR A 370 0.43 0.30 -18.33
N PHE A 371 1.11 -0.61 -17.62
CA PHE A 371 1.52 -1.91 -18.15
C PHE A 371 0.45 -2.99 -17.93
N TYR A 372 0.35 -3.92 -18.86
CA TYR A 372 -0.51 -5.10 -18.79
C TYR A 372 0.28 -6.32 -19.21
N LEU A 373 0.03 -7.44 -18.53
CA LEU A 373 0.67 -8.71 -18.85
C LEU A 373 0.11 -9.27 -20.17
N GLY A 374 0.99 -9.64 -21.09
CA GLY A 374 0.63 -10.17 -22.40
C GLY A 374 0.19 -9.10 -23.39
N GLU A 375 -0.31 -9.54 -24.54
CA GLU A 375 -0.91 -8.68 -25.55
C GLU A 375 -2.33 -8.26 -25.14
N HIS A 376 -2.64 -6.97 -25.14
CA HIS A 376 -3.99 -6.50 -24.80
C HIS A 376 -4.98 -6.87 -25.93
N PRO A 377 -6.15 -7.47 -25.63
CA PRO A 377 -7.06 -7.98 -26.67
C PRO A 377 -7.58 -6.92 -27.66
N ASP A 378 -7.71 -5.66 -27.22
CA ASP A 378 -8.22 -4.55 -28.03
C ASP A 378 -7.18 -3.78 -28.87
N ILE A 379 -5.91 -4.21 -28.86
CA ILE A 379 -4.88 -3.52 -29.64
C ILE A 379 -5.24 -3.52 -31.15
N LYS A 380 -5.27 -2.32 -31.75
CA LYS A 380 -5.70 -2.14 -33.14
C LYS A 380 -4.67 -2.73 -34.11
N GLN A 381 -5.10 -3.34 -35.23
CA GLN A 381 -4.18 -3.94 -36.20
C GLN A 381 -3.14 -2.97 -36.76
N ASN A 382 -3.51 -1.69 -36.98
CA ASN A 382 -2.57 -0.67 -37.44
C ASN A 382 -1.52 -0.32 -36.38
N GLN A 383 -1.90 -0.35 -35.09
CA GLN A 383 -0.96 -0.21 -33.98
C GLN A 383 -0.07 -1.44 -33.87
N LYS A 384 -0.59 -2.66 -34.07
CA LYS A 384 0.25 -3.86 -34.14
C LYS A 384 1.33 -3.73 -35.23
N ARG A 385 0.98 -3.18 -36.40
CA ARG A 385 1.94 -2.94 -37.49
C ARG A 385 2.97 -1.89 -37.10
N GLN A 386 2.54 -0.74 -36.56
CA GLN A 386 3.46 0.29 -36.10
C GLN A 386 4.37 -0.22 -34.99
N SER A 387 3.84 -0.91 -33.97
CA SER A 387 4.64 -1.54 -32.92
C SER A 387 5.61 -2.60 -33.45
N ARG A 388 5.28 -3.31 -34.54
CA ARG A 388 6.20 -4.25 -35.21
C ARG A 388 7.29 -3.55 -36.04
N GLU A 389 7.00 -2.36 -36.57
CA GLU A 389 7.95 -1.53 -37.31
C GLU A 389 8.83 -0.70 -36.38
N SER A 390 8.31 -0.34 -35.21
CA SER A 390 8.98 0.49 -34.19
C SER A 390 9.60 -0.32 -33.06
N SER A 391 9.28 -1.61 -32.93
CA SER A 391 10.04 -2.54 -32.10
C SER A 391 11.46 -2.64 -32.68
N ILE A 392 12.47 -2.51 -31.81
CA ILE A 392 13.89 -2.60 -32.18
C ILE A 392 14.19 -3.96 -32.85
N THR A 393 13.34 -4.97 -32.64
CA THR A 393 13.31 -6.22 -33.42
C THR A 393 11.89 -6.60 -33.82
N SER A 394 11.66 -6.84 -35.11
CA SER A 394 10.41 -7.40 -35.64
C SER A 394 10.03 -8.66 -34.86
N ILE A 395 8.97 -8.59 -34.06
CA ILE A 395 8.47 -9.75 -33.33
C ILE A 395 7.79 -10.67 -34.34
N ASP A 396 8.45 -11.76 -34.73
CA ASP A 396 7.82 -12.88 -35.44
C ASP A 396 6.88 -13.62 -34.48
N MET A 397 5.69 -13.05 -34.26
CA MET A 397 4.61 -13.63 -33.45
C MET A 397 3.97 -14.86 -34.12
N ASP A 398 4.39 -15.21 -35.34
CA ASP A 398 3.81 -16.30 -36.12
C ASP A 398 4.36 -17.68 -35.69
N THR A 399 5.44 -17.73 -34.91
CA THR A 399 5.85 -18.94 -34.20
C THR A 399 4.96 -19.08 -32.97
N GLY A 400 3.95 -19.95 -33.03
CA GLY A 400 2.96 -20.18 -31.97
C GLY A 400 3.50 -20.78 -30.66
N ASP A 401 4.70 -20.39 -30.21
CA ASP A 401 5.27 -20.78 -28.94
C ASP A 401 4.64 -19.96 -27.80
N ASP A 402 3.91 -20.66 -26.92
CA ASP A 402 3.27 -20.08 -25.73
C ASP A 402 4.29 -19.44 -24.76
N HIS A 403 5.56 -19.82 -24.86
CA HIS A 403 6.63 -19.24 -24.05
C HIS A 403 6.89 -17.76 -24.39
N ASP A 404 6.87 -17.39 -25.66
CA ASP A 404 7.15 -16.01 -26.08
C ASP A 404 6.04 -15.05 -25.66
N ARG A 405 4.78 -15.51 -25.64
CA ARG A 405 3.64 -14.69 -25.20
C ARG A 405 3.75 -14.24 -23.75
N LYS A 406 4.35 -15.06 -22.89
CA LYS A 406 4.55 -14.74 -21.46
C LYS A 406 5.64 -13.69 -21.23
N LEU A 407 6.44 -13.41 -22.24
CA LEU A 407 7.48 -12.38 -22.26
C LEU A 407 7.02 -11.05 -22.86
N ILE A 408 5.76 -10.95 -23.26
CA ILE A 408 5.18 -9.74 -23.83
C ILE A 408 4.47 -8.94 -22.75
N LEU A 409 4.64 -7.63 -22.81
CA LEU A 409 3.90 -6.63 -22.05
C LEU A 409 3.22 -5.66 -23.00
N SER A 410 2.00 -5.24 -22.67
CA SER A 410 1.34 -4.11 -23.32
C SER A 410 1.46 -2.87 -22.46
N PHE A 411 1.81 -1.72 -23.03
CA PHE A 411 1.84 -0.44 -22.34
C PHE A 411 0.90 0.55 -23.02
N GLY A 412 -0.06 1.09 -22.28
CA GLY A 412 -1.13 1.85 -22.92
C GLY A 412 -2.28 2.23 -22.00
N ILE A 413 -3.33 2.78 -22.60
CA ILE A 413 -4.59 3.15 -21.92
C ILE A 413 -5.65 2.15 -22.36
N ALA A 414 -6.26 1.45 -21.40
CA ALA A 414 -7.24 0.42 -21.68
C ALA A 414 -8.54 0.95 -22.29
N GLU A 415 -9.05 2.08 -21.79
CA GLU A 415 -10.29 2.67 -22.31
C GLU A 415 -10.15 3.12 -23.77
N ASP A 416 -9.02 3.74 -24.14
CA ASP A 416 -8.79 4.22 -25.50
C ASP A 416 -8.33 3.14 -26.49
N SER A 417 -8.01 1.94 -25.99
CA SER A 417 -7.42 0.85 -26.78
C SER A 417 -6.15 1.30 -27.53
N ILE A 418 -5.30 2.09 -26.87
CA ILE A 418 -4.03 2.57 -27.40
C ILE A 418 -2.91 1.86 -26.66
N PHE A 419 -2.25 0.92 -27.35
CA PHE A 419 -1.21 0.09 -26.75
C PHE A 419 0.04 0.00 -27.62
N GLN A 420 1.16 -0.15 -26.93
CA GLN A 420 2.44 -0.56 -27.48
C GLN A 420 2.84 -1.90 -26.87
N LEU A 421 3.54 -2.73 -27.63
CA LEU A 421 4.01 -4.03 -27.17
C LEU A 421 5.51 -3.99 -26.92
N TYR A 422 5.94 -4.62 -25.84
CA TYR A 422 7.35 -4.79 -25.48
C TYR A 422 7.65 -6.24 -25.18
N LYS A 423 8.78 -6.75 -25.67
CA LYS A 423 9.42 -7.88 -24.99
C LYS A 423 10.08 -7.39 -23.71
N ILE A 424 10.03 -8.20 -22.66
CA ILE A 424 10.69 -7.86 -21.39
C ILE A 424 12.18 -7.54 -21.58
N SER A 425 12.88 -8.31 -22.42
CA SER A 425 14.30 -8.06 -22.73
C SER A 425 14.54 -6.68 -23.36
N GLU A 426 13.68 -6.24 -24.28
CA GLU A 426 13.80 -4.93 -24.92
C GLU A 426 13.59 -3.80 -23.90
N LEU A 427 12.61 -3.97 -23.01
CA LEU A 427 12.36 -3.00 -21.94
C LEU A 427 13.53 -2.94 -20.94
N ILE A 428 14.13 -4.09 -20.61
CA ILE A 428 15.34 -4.18 -19.78
C ILE A 428 16.50 -3.42 -20.44
N ASP A 429 16.78 -3.70 -21.71
CA ASP A 429 17.88 -3.06 -22.44
C ASP A 429 17.67 -1.55 -22.53
N TYR A 430 16.44 -1.10 -22.80
CA TYR A 430 16.11 0.31 -22.84
C TYR A 430 16.30 1.00 -21.47
N PHE A 431 15.75 0.45 -20.39
CA PHE A 431 15.93 1.01 -19.03
C PHE A 431 17.39 0.96 -18.57
N LYS A 432 18.14 -0.06 -18.98
CA LYS A 432 19.57 -0.18 -18.67
C LYS A 432 20.39 0.88 -19.40
N ASN A 433 20.09 1.13 -20.67
CA ASN A 433 20.79 2.13 -21.48
C ASN A 433 20.45 3.56 -21.05
N THR A 434 19.20 3.82 -20.69
CA THR A 434 18.75 5.17 -20.28
C THR A 434 18.93 5.45 -18.78
N ASN A 435 19.17 4.42 -17.97
CA ASN A 435 19.19 4.47 -16.51
C ASN A 435 18.03 5.31 -15.91
N SER A 436 16.84 5.18 -16.50
CA SER A 436 15.65 5.93 -16.14
C SER A 436 14.38 5.25 -16.68
N PHE A 437 13.23 5.70 -16.19
CA PHE A 437 11.91 5.22 -16.59
C PHE A 437 11.27 6.17 -17.61
N ASN A 438 11.96 6.42 -18.73
CA ASN A 438 11.37 7.16 -19.85
C ASN A 438 10.51 6.23 -20.71
N ASP A 439 9.54 6.79 -21.42
CA ASP A 439 8.80 6.03 -22.43
C ASP A 439 9.68 5.82 -23.67
N PRO A 440 9.88 4.56 -24.13
CA PRO A 440 10.62 4.26 -25.35
C PRO A 440 10.13 4.96 -26.62
N PHE A 441 8.83 5.28 -26.73
CA PHE A 441 8.27 5.92 -27.92
C PHE A 441 8.13 7.43 -27.82
N ASP A 442 7.99 7.94 -26.60
CA ASP A 442 8.14 9.36 -26.32
C ASP A 442 9.28 9.54 -25.31
N ASN A 443 10.49 9.69 -25.84
CA ASN A 443 11.66 9.97 -25.02
C ASN A 443 11.49 11.22 -24.14
N ASN A 444 10.50 12.08 -24.41
CA ASN A 444 10.18 13.24 -23.59
C ASN A 444 9.21 12.93 -22.44
N GLU A 445 8.45 11.84 -22.51
CA GLU A 445 7.54 11.41 -21.45
C GLU A 445 8.26 10.52 -20.43
N GLN A 446 7.96 10.73 -19.15
CA GLN A 446 8.40 9.83 -18.09
C GLN A 446 7.24 8.90 -17.73
N ILE A 447 7.51 7.61 -17.63
CA ILE A 447 6.51 6.65 -17.19
C ILE A 447 6.11 6.97 -15.76
N SER A 448 4.80 6.99 -15.50
CA SER A 448 4.25 7.34 -14.19
C SER A 448 4.74 6.37 -13.10
N THR A 449 4.85 6.87 -11.87
CA THR A 449 5.26 6.05 -10.72
C THR A 449 4.31 4.87 -10.51
N HIS A 450 2.99 5.05 -10.72
CA HIS A 450 2.01 3.96 -10.61
C HIS A 450 2.26 2.88 -11.66
N ALA A 451 2.54 3.25 -12.92
CA ALA A 451 2.86 2.28 -13.96
C ALA A 451 4.16 1.50 -13.66
N ILE A 452 5.19 2.16 -13.13
CA ILE A 452 6.43 1.49 -12.69
C ILE A 452 6.18 0.56 -11.49
N ASN A 453 5.36 0.98 -10.52
CA ASN A 453 4.94 0.14 -9.40
C ASN A 453 4.16 -1.09 -9.88
N LYS A 454 3.24 -0.92 -10.85
CA LYS A 454 2.53 -2.03 -11.48
C LYS A 454 3.49 -2.99 -12.18
N LEU A 455 4.42 -2.46 -12.97
CA LEU A 455 5.43 -3.28 -13.65
C LEU A 455 6.28 -4.09 -12.66
N LYS A 456 6.67 -3.45 -11.55
CA LYS A 456 7.37 -4.09 -10.43
C LYS A 456 6.53 -5.20 -9.79
N ASN A 457 5.23 -4.97 -9.59
CA ASN A 457 4.30 -5.97 -9.05
C ASN A 457 4.12 -7.16 -10.01
N ILE A 458 3.96 -6.91 -11.32
CA ILE A 458 3.90 -7.96 -12.35
C ILE A 458 5.16 -8.82 -12.29
N ALA A 459 6.33 -8.20 -12.28
CA ALA A 459 7.61 -8.92 -12.22
C ALA A 459 7.75 -9.72 -10.93
N SER A 460 7.40 -9.11 -9.78
CA SER A 460 7.43 -9.74 -8.46
C SER A 460 6.55 -10.99 -8.39
N GLU A 461 5.32 -10.93 -8.88
CA GLU A 461 4.39 -12.06 -8.83
C GLU A 461 4.90 -13.25 -9.66
N LYS A 462 5.55 -12.98 -10.80
CA LYS A 462 6.17 -14.03 -11.65
C LYS A 462 7.35 -14.72 -10.98
N ILE A 463 8.06 -14.04 -10.07
CA ILE A 463 9.25 -14.56 -9.38
C ILE A 463 9.01 -14.93 -7.91
N LYS A 464 7.77 -14.79 -7.41
CA LYS A 464 7.41 -14.98 -5.98
C LYS A 464 7.80 -16.34 -5.41
N HIS A 465 7.82 -17.38 -6.22
CA HIS A 465 8.21 -18.73 -5.80
C HIS A 465 9.75 -18.90 -5.65
N LEU A 466 10.55 -17.94 -6.12
CA LEU A 466 12.02 -17.94 -6.00
C LEU A 466 12.50 -17.43 -4.63
N ALA A 467 11.68 -16.65 -3.91
CA ALA A 467 12.01 -16.07 -2.61
C ALA A 467 10.86 -16.23 -1.59
N PRO A 468 11.05 -16.95 -0.46
CA PRO A 468 9.97 -17.35 0.44
C PRO A 468 9.37 -16.24 1.34
N SER A 469 9.70 -14.95 1.15
CA SER A 469 9.06 -13.87 1.92
C SER A 469 8.84 -12.61 1.09
N PRO A 470 7.57 -12.23 0.80
CA PRO A 470 7.23 -11.03 0.05
C PRO A 470 7.30 -9.72 0.85
N ASN A 471 7.52 -9.74 2.17
CA ASN A 471 7.37 -8.51 2.97
C ASN A 471 8.68 -7.79 3.35
N LYS A 472 9.84 -8.31 3.00
CA LYS A 472 11.14 -7.62 3.17
C LYS A 472 12.02 -7.84 1.95
N TYR A 473 11.74 -7.07 0.90
CA TYR A 473 12.48 -7.06 -0.35
C TYR A 473 13.84 -6.40 -0.18
N ASP A 474 14.80 -7.21 0.24
CA ASP A 474 16.17 -7.04 -0.22
C ASP A 474 16.60 -8.37 -0.84
N PHE A 475 16.38 -8.53 -2.15
CA PHE A 475 16.83 -9.70 -2.91
C PHE A 475 18.36 -9.88 -2.79
N GLU A 476 19.13 -8.80 -2.57
CA GLU A 476 20.57 -8.90 -2.31
C GLU A 476 20.85 -9.53 -0.94
N ASN A 477 20.05 -9.25 0.08
CA ASN A 477 20.14 -9.94 1.37
C ASN A 477 19.60 -11.36 1.30
N ALA A 478 18.55 -11.63 0.52
CA ALA A 478 18.04 -12.99 0.32
C ALA A 478 19.06 -13.90 -0.40
N LYS A 479 19.85 -13.36 -1.33
CA LYS A 479 21.00 -14.07 -1.93
C LYS A 479 22.02 -14.50 -0.87
N LYS A 480 22.18 -13.73 0.22
CA LYS A 480 23.10 -14.07 1.31
C LYS A 480 22.55 -15.16 2.25
N THR A 481 21.23 -15.33 2.36
CA THR A 481 20.60 -16.22 3.36
C THR A 481 20.39 -17.68 2.91
N LYS A 482 21.08 -18.16 1.87
CA LYS A 482 21.05 -19.55 1.36
C LYS A 482 19.67 -20.14 0.95
N ASN A 483 18.57 -19.39 1.10
CA ASN A 483 17.21 -19.86 0.78
C ASN A 483 16.70 -19.45 -0.61
N TYR A 484 17.61 -19.04 -1.51
CA TYR A 484 17.26 -18.57 -2.85
C TYR A 484 17.19 -19.72 -3.85
N LYS A 485 16.07 -19.85 -4.58
CA LYS A 485 15.98 -20.78 -5.72
C LYS A 485 16.42 -20.05 -6.99
N THR A 486 17.27 -20.70 -7.78
CA THR A 486 17.65 -20.19 -9.11
C THR A 486 16.44 -20.23 -10.05
N PRO A 487 16.26 -19.22 -10.93
CA PRO A 487 15.28 -19.28 -12.01
C PRO A 487 15.42 -20.59 -12.80
N LYS A 488 14.29 -21.26 -13.05
CA LYS A 488 14.22 -22.51 -13.82
C LYS A 488 13.90 -22.27 -15.29
N THR A 489 13.32 -21.12 -15.61
CA THR A 489 12.88 -20.78 -16.97
C THR A 489 13.46 -19.44 -17.41
N ILE A 490 13.58 -19.24 -18.73
CA ILE A 490 13.99 -17.95 -19.31
C ILE A 490 13.03 -16.83 -18.91
N VAL A 491 11.74 -17.15 -18.78
CA VAL A 491 10.69 -16.23 -18.31
C VAL A 491 10.99 -15.73 -16.91
N GLU A 492 11.24 -16.64 -15.97
CA GLU A 492 11.61 -16.28 -14.59
C GLU A 492 12.90 -15.45 -14.53
N SER A 493 13.90 -15.78 -15.37
CA SER A 493 15.15 -15.03 -15.43
C SER A 493 14.93 -13.59 -15.89
N GLN A 494 14.17 -13.37 -16.97
CA GLN A 494 13.93 -12.03 -17.49
C GLN A 494 13.09 -11.17 -16.53
N TYR A 495 12.05 -11.74 -15.89
CA TYR A 495 11.31 -10.99 -14.87
C TYR A 495 12.16 -10.66 -13.63
N LEU A 496 13.07 -11.55 -13.24
CA LEU A 496 14.02 -11.27 -12.16
C LEU A 496 14.98 -10.13 -12.53
N ASP A 497 15.51 -10.13 -13.76
CA ASP A 497 16.40 -9.08 -14.25
C ASP A 497 15.68 -7.73 -14.34
N LEU A 498 14.45 -7.72 -14.86
CA LEU A 498 13.59 -6.54 -14.88
C LEU A 498 13.34 -6.00 -13.46
N TYR A 499 12.95 -6.87 -12.52
CA TYR A 499 12.69 -6.49 -11.14
C TYR A 499 13.92 -5.86 -10.47
N ASN A 500 15.08 -6.49 -10.61
CA ASN A 500 16.33 -5.97 -10.06
C ASN A 500 16.75 -4.65 -10.71
N LEU A 501 16.53 -4.50 -12.02
CA LEU A 501 16.82 -3.26 -12.73
C LEU A 501 15.93 -2.11 -12.24
N ILE A 502 14.64 -2.35 -12.05
CA ILE A 502 13.71 -1.36 -11.49
C ILE A 502 14.19 -0.92 -10.10
N LEU A 503 14.50 -1.86 -9.20
CA LEU A 503 15.00 -1.53 -7.86
C LEU A 503 16.31 -0.73 -7.90
N LYS A 504 17.22 -1.10 -8.82
CA LYS A 504 18.48 -0.37 -9.01
C LYS A 504 18.21 1.07 -9.44
N ILE A 505 17.38 1.28 -10.46
CA ILE A 505 17.04 2.62 -10.95
C ILE A 505 16.31 3.42 -9.87
N GLU A 506 15.35 2.83 -9.14
CA GLU A 506 14.66 3.50 -8.02
C GLU A 506 15.64 3.93 -6.93
N LYS A 507 16.57 3.04 -6.53
CA LYS A 507 17.63 3.35 -5.56
C LYS A 507 18.51 4.49 -6.07
N ASP A 508 18.98 4.42 -7.31
CA ASP A 508 19.81 5.46 -7.92
C ASP A 508 19.08 6.80 -7.95
N LEU A 509 17.81 6.82 -8.39
CA LEU A 509 16.96 8.02 -8.39
C LEU A 509 16.73 8.57 -6.98
N ASN A 510 16.52 7.71 -5.98
CA ASN A 510 16.31 8.13 -4.59
C ASN A 510 17.57 8.72 -3.97
N THR A 511 18.76 8.23 -4.34
CA THR A 511 20.05 8.77 -3.88
C THR A 511 20.45 10.08 -4.55
N LEU A 512 19.77 10.51 -5.62
CA LEU A 512 20.03 11.80 -6.26
C LEU A 512 19.73 12.95 -5.30
N SER A 513 20.59 13.98 -5.36
CA SER A 513 20.35 15.22 -4.62
C SER A 513 19.09 15.93 -5.12
N PRO A 514 18.41 16.74 -4.28
CA PRO A 514 17.27 17.55 -4.73
C PRO A 514 17.57 18.41 -5.97
N GLU A 515 18.78 18.99 -6.03
CA GLU A 515 19.25 19.80 -7.16
C GLU A 515 19.40 18.96 -8.43
N THR A 516 19.92 17.73 -8.30
CA THR A 516 20.08 16.79 -9.42
C THR A 516 18.72 16.30 -9.93
N LYS A 517 17.77 16.04 -9.03
CA LYS A 517 16.38 15.70 -9.38
C LYS A 517 15.71 16.85 -10.13
N ASN A 518 15.88 18.08 -9.66
CA ASN A 518 15.37 19.28 -10.32
C ASN A 518 15.98 19.47 -11.70
N LEU A 519 17.30 19.32 -11.82
CA LEU A 519 17.99 19.38 -13.11
C LEU A 519 17.45 18.33 -14.09
N LYS A 520 17.30 17.08 -13.65
CA LYS A 520 16.77 15.98 -14.49
C LYS A 520 15.33 16.27 -14.95
N LYS A 521 14.50 16.85 -14.09
CA LYS A 521 13.12 17.25 -14.41
C LYS A 521 13.06 18.29 -15.52
N ILE A 522 13.91 19.30 -15.49
CA ILE A 522 13.92 20.38 -16.50
C ILE A 522 14.79 20.06 -17.72
N TYR A 523 15.55 18.97 -17.69
CA TYR A 523 16.55 18.66 -18.71
C TYR A 523 15.95 18.62 -20.11
N LYS A 524 14.81 17.94 -20.26
CA LYS A 524 14.16 17.74 -21.55
C LYS A 524 13.74 19.05 -22.21
N SER A 525 13.11 19.96 -21.47
CA SER A 525 12.67 21.27 -21.99
C SER A 525 13.83 22.25 -22.22
N ASN A 526 14.99 22.01 -21.62
CA ASN A 526 16.16 22.90 -21.68
C ASN A 526 17.42 22.19 -22.21
N LYS A 527 17.23 21.12 -23.01
CA LYS A 527 18.29 20.20 -23.42
C LYS A 527 19.50 20.92 -24.01
N THR A 528 19.26 21.81 -24.97
CA THR A 528 20.32 22.56 -25.66
C THR A 528 21.12 23.42 -24.68
N ASN A 529 20.45 24.22 -23.84
CA ASN A 529 21.11 25.11 -22.88
C ASN A 529 21.91 24.33 -21.83
N ILE A 530 21.36 23.21 -21.32
CA ILE A 530 22.06 22.39 -20.32
C ILE A 530 23.27 21.69 -20.93
N ASN A 531 23.15 21.17 -22.16
CA ASN A 531 24.29 20.61 -22.87
C ASN A 531 25.37 21.67 -23.12
N THR A 532 24.99 22.87 -23.56
CA THR A 532 25.93 23.98 -23.75
C THR A 532 26.59 24.43 -22.45
N PHE A 533 25.85 24.45 -21.33
CA PHE A 533 26.39 24.73 -20.01
C PHE A 533 27.49 23.73 -19.62
N PHE A 534 27.21 22.43 -19.72
CA PHE A 534 28.20 21.40 -19.41
C PHE A 534 29.40 21.42 -20.35
N ASN A 535 29.18 21.63 -21.65
CA ASN A 535 30.26 21.73 -22.64
C ASN A 535 31.19 22.92 -22.37
N LYS A 536 30.65 24.07 -21.96
CA LYS A 536 31.47 25.24 -21.60
C LYS A 536 32.31 24.99 -20.35
N ILE A 537 31.76 24.31 -19.35
CA ILE A 537 32.53 23.92 -18.14
C ILE A 537 33.58 22.86 -18.47
N LEU A 538 33.25 21.90 -19.33
CA LEU A 538 34.16 20.86 -19.80
C LEU A 538 35.35 21.50 -20.53
N GLU A 539 35.07 22.40 -21.46
CA GLU A 539 36.07 23.19 -22.20
C GLU A 539 36.97 23.99 -21.26
N MET A 540 36.37 24.68 -20.28
CA MET A 540 37.12 25.39 -19.26
C MET A 540 38.06 24.44 -18.51
N GLY A 541 37.57 23.28 -18.05
CA GLY A 541 38.37 22.26 -17.38
C GLY A 541 39.53 21.74 -18.24
N TYR A 542 39.34 21.59 -19.56
CA TYR A 542 40.40 21.21 -20.50
C TYR A 542 41.45 22.31 -20.70
N TYR A 543 41.03 23.57 -20.81
CA TYR A 543 41.97 24.70 -20.87
C TYR A 543 42.79 24.82 -19.59
N MET A 544 42.18 24.62 -18.42
CA MET A 544 42.89 24.62 -17.12
C MET A 544 44.01 23.56 -17.04
N ARG A 545 43.97 22.53 -17.89
CA ARG A 545 44.99 21.49 -18.02
C ARG A 545 45.95 21.68 -19.21
N GLY A 546 45.69 22.68 -20.05
CA GLY A 546 46.48 22.98 -21.24
C GLY A 546 46.17 22.12 -22.47
N TRP A 547 45.14 21.26 -22.44
CA TRP A 547 44.89 20.26 -23.47
C TRP A 547 44.48 20.86 -24.83
N LYS A 548 43.65 21.90 -24.84
CA LYS A 548 43.18 22.54 -26.09
C LYS A 548 44.16 23.51 -26.74
N ILE A 549 45.41 23.60 -26.25
CA ILE A 549 46.41 24.56 -26.76
C ILE A 549 47.21 23.98 -27.94
N LYS A 550 47.21 22.65 -28.13
CA LYS A 550 48.07 21.99 -29.14
C LYS A 550 47.55 20.69 -29.79
N THR A 551 46.57 19.98 -29.23
CA THR A 551 46.28 18.60 -29.66
C THR A 551 44.82 18.41 -30.09
N GLU A 552 44.60 17.60 -31.13
CA GLU A 552 43.28 17.09 -31.51
C GLU A 552 42.79 16.01 -30.53
N GLU A 553 43.72 15.24 -29.94
CA GLU A 553 43.44 14.26 -28.90
C GLU A 553 43.63 14.85 -27.50
N LEU A 554 42.72 14.52 -26.58
CA LEU A 554 42.72 15.00 -25.19
C LEU A 554 43.55 14.04 -24.31
N PRO A 555 44.73 14.41 -23.79
CA PRO A 555 45.57 13.51 -23.01
C PRO A 555 45.09 13.47 -21.55
N ILE A 556 43.95 12.82 -21.30
CA ILE A 556 43.25 12.85 -20.00
C ILE A 556 44.09 12.25 -18.86
N GLU A 557 44.98 11.33 -19.23
CA GLU A 557 45.94 10.65 -18.36
C GLU A 557 47.19 11.49 -18.05
N ASP A 558 47.48 12.54 -18.83
CA ASP A 558 48.66 13.38 -18.65
C ASP A 558 48.34 14.79 -18.16
N THR A 559 49.13 15.25 -17.19
CA THR A 559 49.09 16.59 -16.61
C THR A 559 50.36 17.37 -16.88
N THR A 560 51.33 16.79 -17.59
CA THR A 560 52.55 17.49 -17.96
C THR A 560 52.19 18.53 -19.03
N TYR A 561 52.40 19.80 -18.67
CA TYR A 561 52.20 20.91 -19.57
C TYR A 561 53.39 21.85 -19.42
N PRO A 562 54.10 22.19 -20.51
CA PRO A 562 55.35 22.96 -20.46
C PRO A 562 55.17 24.30 -19.73
N GLU A 563 56.10 24.62 -18.81
CA GLU A 563 56.06 25.83 -17.99
C GLU A 563 56.10 27.12 -18.84
N ASP A 564 56.83 27.10 -19.97
CA ASP A 564 56.94 28.21 -20.92
C ASP A 564 55.58 28.59 -21.56
N LYS A 565 54.57 27.71 -21.45
CA LYS A 565 53.23 27.91 -22.02
C LYS A 565 52.15 28.22 -20.98
N GLN A 566 52.53 28.46 -19.73
CA GLN A 566 51.59 28.79 -18.67
C GLN A 566 50.79 30.08 -18.97
N GLY A 567 51.41 31.03 -19.69
CA GLY A 567 50.73 32.25 -20.16
C GLY A 567 49.57 31.95 -21.11
N ASP A 568 49.76 31.02 -22.06
CA ASP A 568 48.70 30.58 -23.00
C ASP A 568 47.52 29.95 -22.24
N VAL A 569 47.82 29.14 -21.21
CA VAL A 569 46.79 28.52 -20.35
C VAL A 569 45.96 29.59 -19.66
N TYR A 570 46.62 30.57 -19.05
CA TYR A 570 45.94 31.65 -18.34
C TYR A 570 44.98 32.42 -19.27
N ILE A 571 45.47 32.86 -20.43
CA ILE A 571 44.67 33.60 -21.42
C ILE A 571 43.44 32.78 -21.85
N ASN A 572 43.63 31.49 -22.17
CA ASN A 572 42.52 30.64 -22.61
C ASN A 572 41.51 30.35 -21.50
N VAL A 573 41.95 30.15 -20.27
CA VAL A 573 41.06 29.98 -19.12
C VAL A 573 40.24 31.25 -18.90
N THR A 574 40.86 32.43 -18.89
CA THR A 574 40.17 33.72 -18.77
C THR A 574 39.13 33.91 -19.88
N ASN A 575 39.50 33.64 -21.13
CA ASN A 575 38.58 33.71 -22.26
C ASN A 575 37.40 32.73 -22.10
N SER A 576 37.67 31.49 -21.67
CA SER A 576 36.62 30.49 -21.46
C SER A 576 35.66 30.87 -20.31
N ILE A 577 36.16 31.49 -19.24
CA ILE A 577 35.33 32.02 -18.14
C ILE A 577 34.44 33.16 -18.64
N ASN A 578 34.99 34.10 -19.42
CA ASN A 578 34.21 35.20 -20.00
C ASN A 578 33.12 34.68 -20.97
N ASN A 579 33.46 33.68 -21.79
CA ASN A 579 32.53 33.02 -22.70
C ASN A 579 31.46 32.21 -21.97
N PHE A 580 31.78 31.64 -20.81
CA PHE A 580 30.81 30.98 -19.93
C PHE A 580 29.88 32.00 -19.29
N ASN A 581 30.42 33.08 -18.72
CA ASN A 581 29.64 34.12 -18.07
C ASN A 581 28.66 34.79 -19.02
N SER A 582 29.08 35.12 -20.24
CA SER A 582 28.21 35.73 -21.26
C SER A 582 27.02 34.82 -21.56
N PHE A 583 27.27 33.54 -21.85
CA PHE A 583 26.23 32.53 -22.04
C PHE A 583 25.32 32.38 -20.81
N PHE A 584 25.89 32.37 -19.60
CA PHE A 584 25.14 32.19 -18.36
C PHE A 584 24.24 33.39 -18.00
N GLN A 585 24.48 34.57 -18.60
CA GLN A 585 23.57 35.70 -18.50
C GLN A 585 22.40 35.61 -19.49
N GLU A 586 22.57 34.91 -20.61
CA GLU A 586 21.56 34.78 -21.67
C GLU A 586 20.52 33.69 -21.37
N ILE A 587 20.83 32.73 -20.49
CA ILE A 587 19.89 31.65 -20.14
C ILE A 587 18.71 32.15 -19.27
N PRO A 588 17.52 31.52 -19.38
CA PRO A 588 16.36 31.86 -18.55
C PRO A 588 16.66 31.81 -17.04
N ILE A 589 16.09 32.74 -16.28
CA ILE A 589 16.34 32.90 -14.83
C ILE A 589 16.05 31.62 -14.03
N GLU A 590 14.99 30.88 -14.40
CA GLU A 590 14.61 29.63 -13.75
C GLU A 590 15.69 28.55 -13.92
N LEU A 591 16.21 28.42 -15.15
CA LEU A 591 17.32 27.51 -15.45
C LEU A 591 18.60 27.95 -14.73
N LYS A 592 18.88 29.26 -14.71
CA LYS A 592 20.04 29.85 -14.04
C LYS A 592 20.06 29.53 -12.54
N ASN A 593 18.91 29.59 -11.88
CA ASN A 593 18.80 29.26 -10.45
C ASN A 593 19.13 27.79 -10.19
N ILE A 594 18.63 26.88 -11.04
CA ILE A 594 18.88 25.44 -10.91
C ILE A 594 20.35 25.13 -11.19
N LEU A 595 20.92 25.68 -12.28
CA LEU A 595 22.33 25.48 -12.64
C LEU A 595 23.30 26.07 -11.60
N SER A 596 22.95 27.21 -10.99
CA SER A 596 23.73 27.83 -9.90
C SER A 596 23.77 26.97 -8.64
N SER A 597 22.71 26.17 -8.41
CA SER A 597 22.60 25.30 -7.23
C SER A 597 23.36 23.98 -7.36
N LEU A 598 23.87 23.64 -8.55
CA LEU A 598 24.55 22.37 -8.78
C LEU A 598 25.81 22.27 -7.91
N GLN A 599 25.80 21.28 -7.03
CA GLN A 599 26.87 21.00 -6.09
C GLN A 599 28.15 20.62 -6.83
N LEU A 600 29.28 21.07 -6.29
CA LEU A 600 30.60 20.72 -6.80
C LEU A 600 30.92 19.28 -6.42
N MET A 601 31.39 18.48 -7.37
CA MET A 601 31.79 17.10 -7.17
C MET A 601 33.31 16.97 -7.19
N LYS A 602 33.83 16.08 -6.34
CA LYS A 602 35.24 15.75 -6.19
C LYS A 602 35.44 14.26 -6.44
N ALA A 603 36.33 13.91 -7.37
CA ALA A 603 36.78 12.54 -7.55
C ALA A 603 37.74 12.14 -6.41
N LYS A 604 37.45 11.04 -5.74
CA LYS A 604 38.30 10.43 -4.72
C LYS A 604 38.57 8.98 -5.09
N LYS A 605 39.86 8.64 -5.23
CA LYS A 605 40.29 7.27 -5.49
C LYS A 605 40.21 6.46 -4.19
N LYS A 606 39.48 5.34 -4.21
CA LYS A 606 39.34 4.39 -3.10
C LYS A 606 39.42 2.98 -3.67
N ASP A 607 40.39 2.19 -3.21
CA ASP A 607 40.58 0.79 -3.61
C ASP A 607 40.73 0.57 -5.13
N GLY A 608 41.32 1.53 -5.84
CA GLY A 608 41.49 1.48 -7.30
C GLY A 608 40.32 2.05 -8.10
N ASP A 609 39.15 2.21 -7.49
CA ASP A 609 37.98 2.84 -8.11
C ASP A 609 37.88 4.33 -7.77
N ILE A 610 37.18 5.08 -8.62
CA ILE A 610 36.90 6.50 -8.40
C ILE A 610 35.48 6.65 -7.86
N THR A 611 35.38 7.29 -6.71
CA THR A 611 34.11 7.69 -6.09
C THR A 611 33.94 9.19 -6.24
N LEU A 612 32.74 9.63 -6.63
CA LEU A 612 32.41 11.05 -6.75
C LEU A 612 31.69 11.49 -5.48
N ILE A 613 32.33 12.37 -4.71
CA ILE A 613 31.80 12.91 -3.46
C ILE A 613 31.52 14.40 -3.62
N LYS A 614 30.50 14.90 -2.92
CA LYS A 614 30.19 16.33 -2.91
C LYS A 614 31.29 17.08 -2.17
N SER A 615 31.66 18.27 -2.65
CA SER A 615 32.51 19.16 -1.87
C SER A 615 31.72 19.67 -0.66
N THR A 616 32.36 19.62 0.49
CA THR A 616 31.83 20.12 1.77
C THR A 616 32.59 21.34 2.27
N SER A 617 33.63 21.77 1.54
CA SER A 617 34.49 22.87 1.96
C SER A 617 34.11 24.16 1.24
N SER A 618 33.78 25.20 2.01
CA SER A 618 33.51 26.54 1.45
C SER A 618 34.71 27.10 0.69
N SER A 619 35.94 26.78 1.12
CA SER A 619 37.16 27.24 0.45
C SER A 619 37.41 26.55 -0.89
N GLU A 620 36.92 25.32 -1.06
CA GLU A 620 36.92 24.65 -2.36
C GLU A 620 35.80 25.18 -3.27
N GLY A 621 34.74 25.72 -2.69
CA GLY A 621 33.50 26.08 -3.36
C GLY A 621 32.48 24.96 -3.26
N LEU A 622 31.26 25.28 -2.80
CA LEU A 622 30.20 24.28 -2.60
C LEU A 622 29.45 23.94 -3.90
N THR A 623 29.47 24.84 -4.88
CA THR A 623 28.78 24.69 -6.17
C THR A 623 29.75 24.84 -7.33
N ILE A 624 29.36 24.35 -8.52
CA ILE A 624 30.12 24.52 -9.76
C ILE A 624 30.39 26.01 -10.01
N LEU A 625 29.35 26.85 -9.90
CA LEU A 625 29.48 28.28 -10.15
C LEU A 625 30.42 28.95 -9.14
N ARG A 626 30.30 28.60 -7.85
CA ARG A 626 31.20 29.14 -6.81
C ARG A 626 32.65 28.76 -7.08
N ARG A 627 32.91 27.56 -7.62
CA ARG A 627 34.27 27.16 -8.01
C ARG A 627 34.82 28.02 -9.14
N ILE A 628 33.99 28.32 -10.15
CA ILE A 628 34.38 29.18 -11.27
C ILE A 628 34.69 30.61 -10.76
N GLU A 629 33.88 31.13 -9.85
CA GLU A 629 34.12 32.43 -9.21
C GLU A 629 35.47 32.48 -8.47
N ILE A 630 35.78 31.47 -7.66
CA ILE A 630 37.06 31.37 -6.93
C ILE A 630 38.25 31.43 -7.90
N VAL A 631 38.15 30.77 -9.06
CA VAL A 631 39.22 30.82 -10.08
C VAL A 631 39.30 32.21 -10.73
N SER A 632 38.16 32.85 -10.98
CA SER A 632 38.11 34.18 -11.60
C SER A 632 38.69 35.30 -10.73
N GLN A 633 38.63 35.17 -9.40
CA GLN A 633 39.16 36.15 -8.45
C GLN A 633 40.69 36.11 -8.31
N GLY A 634 41.34 35.02 -8.74
CA GLY A 634 42.80 34.85 -8.66
C GLY A 634 43.33 34.71 -7.23
N GLU A 635 44.55 35.20 -6.98
CA GLU A 635 45.25 35.02 -5.69
C GLU A 635 44.75 35.93 -4.55
N ASN A 636 43.74 36.78 -4.82
CA ASN A 636 43.39 37.90 -3.94
C ASN A 636 42.61 37.54 -2.65
N GLU A 637 42.00 36.35 -2.54
CA GLU A 637 41.14 36.02 -1.38
C GLU A 637 41.57 34.77 -0.58
N ILE A 638 42.09 33.70 -1.22
CA ILE A 638 42.54 32.47 -0.54
C ILE A 638 43.66 31.79 -1.39
N ALA A 639 44.92 32.09 -1.10
CA ALA A 639 46.08 31.82 -1.97
C ALA A 639 46.31 30.35 -2.42
N GLY A 640 45.62 29.36 -1.85
CA GLY A 640 45.77 27.94 -2.25
C GLY A 640 44.69 27.40 -3.20
N TYR A 641 43.46 27.91 -3.14
CA TYR A 641 42.30 27.24 -3.76
C TYR A 641 41.92 27.79 -5.13
N SER A 642 42.42 28.97 -5.53
CA SER A 642 42.23 29.55 -6.86
C SER A 642 43.17 28.97 -7.93
N CYS A 643 44.01 27.99 -7.56
CA CYS A 643 44.88 27.29 -8.51
C CYS A 643 44.06 26.73 -9.69
N ILE A 644 44.38 27.22 -10.88
CA ILE A 644 43.75 26.85 -12.17
C ILE A 644 43.80 25.34 -12.35
N ARG A 645 44.97 24.73 -12.18
CA ARG A 645 45.17 23.29 -12.42
C ARG A 645 44.36 22.42 -11.45
N LEU A 646 44.35 22.74 -10.16
CA LEU A 646 43.56 22.00 -9.16
C LEU A 646 42.05 22.10 -9.43
N SER A 647 41.59 23.26 -9.89
CA SER A 647 40.18 23.50 -10.21
C SER A 647 39.66 22.61 -11.34
N SER A 648 40.53 22.22 -12.28
CA SER A 648 40.16 21.32 -13.36
C SER A 648 39.60 19.97 -12.85
N ASN A 649 40.17 19.39 -11.78
CA ASN A 649 39.69 18.12 -11.23
C ASN A 649 38.22 18.23 -10.81
N PHE A 650 37.87 19.32 -10.12
CA PHE A 650 36.52 19.56 -9.62
C PHE A 650 35.53 19.80 -10.75
N LEU A 651 35.87 20.65 -11.72
CA LEU A 651 34.98 20.98 -12.83
C LEU A 651 34.73 19.74 -13.70
N LEU A 652 35.78 19.02 -14.09
CA LEU A 652 35.66 17.81 -14.91
C LEU A 652 34.89 16.70 -14.19
N SER A 653 35.15 16.47 -12.90
CA SER A 653 34.41 15.49 -12.09
C SER A 653 32.94 15.86 -11.93
N SER A 654 32.64 17.15 -11.79
CA SER A 654 31.26 17.66 -11.69
C SER A 654 30.51 17.47 -12.99
N VAL A 655 31.10 17.85 -14.12
CA VAL A 655 30.50 17.65 -15.44
C VAL A 655 30.25 16.17 -15.67
N TYR A 656 31.25 15.31 -15.45
CA TYR A 656 31.10 13.86 -15.58
C TYR A 656 29.93 13.34 -14.74
N TYR A 657 29.85 13.72 -13.46
CA TYR A 657 28.77 13.30 -12.56
C TYR A 657 27.38 13.65 -13.12
N TYR A 658 27.15 14.91 -13.46
CA TYR A 658 25.82 15.34 -13.91
C TYR A 658 25.48 14.80 -15.29
N MET A 659 26.46 14.72 -16.21
CA MET A 659 26.25 14.09 -17.51
C MET A 659 25.88 12.61 -17.36
N GLU A 660 26.54 11.86 -16.47
CA GLU A 660 26.18 10.48 -16.15
C GLU A 660 24.75 10.38 -15.60
N LYS A 661 24.36 11.24 -14.65
CA LYS A 661 23.01 11.20 -14.03
C LYS A 661 21.89 11.62 -14.99
N LEU A 662 22.23 12.41 -16.00
CA LEU A 662 21.33 12.79 -17.09
C LEU A 662 21.31 11.79 -18.25
N GLY A 663 22.17 10.76 -18.24
CA GLY A 663 22.27 9.78 -19.32
C GLY A 663 22.86 10.35 -20.60
N LEU A 664 23.77 11.33 -20.47
CA LEU A 664 24.49 11.92 -21.60
C LEU A 664 25.71 11.08 -21.95
N GLU A 665 26.13 11.18 -23.22
CA GLU A 665 27.40 10.61 -23.65
C GLU A 665 28.53 11.18 -22.79
N LEU A 666 29.28 10.28 -22.14
CA LEU A 666 30.33 10.68 -21.22
C LEU A 666 31.56 11.12 -22.03
N PRO A 667 32.11 12.31 -21.77
CA PRO A 667 33.19 12.85 -22.60
C PRO A 667 34.52 12.11 -22.43
N PHE A 668 34.66 11.28 -21.38
CA PHE A 668 35.86 10.50 -21.08
C PHE A 668 35.59 9.44 -20.01
N ASP A 669 36.48 8.46 -19.86
CA ASP A 669 36.48 7.56 -18.70
C ASP A 669 37.06 8.29 -17.48
N ILE A 670 36.23 8.48 -16.44
CA ILE A 670 36.66 9.14 -15.21
C ILE A 670 37.89 8.46 -14.58
N LYS A 671 38.07 7.14 -14.76
CA LYS A 671 39.21 6.37 -14.25
C LYS A 671 40.55 6.83 -14.80
N GLN A 672 40.54 7.40 -16.01
CA GLN A 672 41.72 7.96 -16.68
C GLN A 672 42.03 9.39 -16.21
N LEU A 673 41.13 10.05 -15.47
CA LEU A 673 41.34 11.42 -15.02
C LEU A 673 42.45 11.50 -13.96
N ARG A 674 43.66 11.88 -14.39
CA ARG A 674 44.81 12.07 -13.49
C ARG A 674 44.52 13.17 -12.47
N GLN A 675 44.62 12.85 -11.18
CA GLN A 675 44.41 13.80 -10.10
C GLN A 675 45.63 14.70 -9.93
N ILE A 676 45.43 16.00 -10.09
CA ILE A 676 46.42 17.04 -9.76
C ILE A 676 46.30 17.32 -8.26
N SER A 677 47.41 17.23 -7.53
CA SER A 677 47.50 17.42 -6.07
C SER A 677 48.37 18.60 -5.72
#